data_AF-A0A7S4ABH4-F1
#
_entry.id   AF-A0A7S4ABH4-F1
#
_cell.length_a   1.000
_cell.length_b   1.000
_cell.length_c   1.000
_cell.angle_alpha   90.00
_cell.angle_beta   90.00
_cell.angle_gamma   90.00
#
_symmetry.space_group_name_H-M   'P 1'
#
loop_
_entity.id
_entity.type
_entity.pdbx_description
1 polymer ?
#
loop_
_entity_poly.entity_id
_entity_poly.type
_entity_poly.pdbx_seq_one_letter_code
_entity_poly.pdbx_strand_id
1 'polypeptide(L)'
;MARLFSLLLCEDLSEVPECLRIIRRVTAGDGLDVVAVKELLRKYAGIYDDWTPEIDRGVRMLEVMFNPTPVEPFYVEDHVTPLAQLKEYSSMFRNIPSAADLYDQIHDRPDLPLDIRFSNLVGRISPYLSFSQIEHLLKVRDKKDWQPSDLKRLRYVYSIKRKVMDIAESYGGLSFLPQSFLLSVFLGEATRSSLKYVQPVKKESPHLLKISNRPSTLVSLRQRRARLHDPSLNEISEEKEAFYATPAARVASSSNFLLINDPIESPKSIFHKGGNLNFSDEDSEYELGDCLLGPADVAILLQAGLTSVMKGSSVVQLNQRMLLDLVASQPNSFAVAVLAEIGTPGGQGSPRQLASALMALLELDQSSFRHQNQLDMKKLLESWLPGMRVPSREDYMAGGRWARQSYYEALFSLAKNILEDAECCMALNSHLQRYRHAVESDPIPLPQEELQSRQKDSNGGDKDELQSKLRETIQVAVHKINNADMKGKKILPELFSRAEAVKRGSFYTEVVNAYHEAFEACARVRDLDPQSFTSKWFRIFYQRNYNALMIKSVYDNLIDSVDDVRYWMHRLRCGASYGAPRRNDDDLIREGKEPPNVFEKFLSDITGENVKSLFDSNCIFLNPTKRSEQELVDAILDALIFDKYEREKLRNDPLVRLLIPNPDGNYDFTVVTAMGVITDGKAGTELQNALQRLEKKRGVKFIRADTATARSFEYNAERIIEAIEATKVYNVPFGLIGYSQGCANSLMAESILYSGTPAQQEYIKRSLACRQLLFSAANASLHGAATDKKASRLIVMLEEFAKYQQGYFSRALQTTILDTITSVLDSSKFHKSMGGAQGFLHDGCRAFWREAQHLPNVPTCTLRGILEEHTTPESLEMLSHMLTKQSGSALHDSQVHASDAVGYPVYHHNRNGRILEQCEIGAGAIQRTHHWSPLKEEVEFIRTSRDHDLASFDCAKDRHIFPWVDVNARFGFIKYTNNSGSVPSEDDYEEGI
;
A
#
# COMPACT_ATOMS: atom_id res chain seq x y z
N MET A 1 11.42 28.13 18.32
CA MET A 1 11.82 26.97 19.14
C MET A 1 13.00 27.23 20.06
N ALA A 2 14.18 27.67 19.59
CA ALA A 2 15.35 27.89 20.47
C ALA A 2 15.07 28.80 21.68
N ARG A 3 14.38 29.94 21.47
CA ARG A 3 13.90 30.81 22.56
C ARG A 3 13.01 30.08 23.57
N LEU A 4 12.10 29.24 23.09
CA LEU A 4 11.21 28.45 23.95
C LEU A 4 12.00 27.43 24.77
N PHE A 5 12.93 26.70 24.16
CA PHE A 5 13.80 25.76 24.87
C PHE A 5 14.67 26.46 25.92
N SER A 6 15.27 27.60 25.57
CA SER A 6 16.03 28.43 26.52
C SER A 6 15.14 28.88 27.69
N LEU A 7 13.93 29.39 27.42
CA LEU A 7 13.00 29.80 28.48
C LEU A 7 12.54 28.62 29.35
N LEU A 8 12.28 27.45 28.76
CA LEU A 8 11.84 26.26 29.50
C LEU A 8 12.95 25.67 30.37
N LEU A 9 14.20 25.72 29.90
CA LEU A 9 15.33 25.09 30.59
C LEU A 9 16.05 26.05 31.53
N CYS A 10 16.19 27.31 31.14
CA CYS A 10 17.03 28.31 31.81
C CYS A 10 16.22 29.44 32.47
N GLU A 11 14.89 29.46 32.28
CA GLU A 11 13.98 30.56 32.69
C GLU A 11 14.32 31.92 32.04
N ASP A 12 15.26 31.96 31.08
CA ASP A 12 15.69 33.16 30.38
C ASP A 12 16.12 32.87 28.91
N LEU A 13 16.67 33.88 28.22
CA LEU A 13 17.14 33.80 26.84
C LEU A 13 18.67 33.65 26.71
N SER A 14 19.39 33.36 27.80
CA SER A 14 20.86 33.33 27.81
C SER A 14 21.45 32.21 26.95
N GLU A 15 20.76 31.07 26.85
CA GLU A 15 21.20 29.87 26.12
C GLU A 15 20.57 29.71 24.74
N VAL A 16 19.90 30.76 24.23
CA VAL A 16 19.36 30.75 22.86
C VAL A 16 20.42 30.37 21.82
N PRO A 17 21.67 30.87 21.86
CA PRO A 17 22.70 30.49 20.89
C PRO A 17 23.00 28.99 20.88
N GLU A 18 23.08 28.38 22.06
CA GLU A 18 23.40 26.97 22.22
C GLU A 18 22.22 26.07 21.83
N CYS A 19 21.01 26.39 22.29
CA CYS A 19 19.79 25.73 21.85
C CYS A 19 19.61 25.82 20.32
N LEU A 20 19.91 26.98 19.72
CA LEU A 20 19.84 27.17 18.27
C LEU A 20 20.86 26.31 17.54
N ARG A 21 22.08 26.17 18.06
CA ARG A 21 23.12 25.30 17.52
C ARG A 21 22.67 23.84 17.50
N ILE A 22 22.08 23.35 18.60
CA ILE A 22 21.54 21.98 18.71
C ILE A 22 20.40 21.78 17.71
N ILE A 23 19.42 22.70 17.66
CA ILE A 23 18.28 22.61 16.75
C ILE A 23 18.75 22.60 15.30
N ARG A 24 19.66 23.49 14.90
CA ARG A 24 20.21 23.56 13.54
C ARG A 24 20.86 22.25 13.11
N ARG A 25 21.60 21.60 14.01
CA ARG A 25 22.21 20.30 13.73
C ARG A 25 21.15 19.23 13.45
N VAL A 26 20.06 19.22 14.22
CA VAL A 26 18.92 18.32 14.00
C VAL A 26 18.22 18.64 12.68
N THR A 27 17.89 19.91 12.38
CA THR A 27 17.27 20.28 11.10
C THR A 27 18.18 20.03 9.90
N ALA A 28 19.49 20.10 10.05
CA ALA A 28 20.48 19.72 9.02
C ALA A 28 20.62 18.21 8.82
N GLY A 29 19.86 17.39 9.57
CA GLY A 29 19.96 15.93 9.53
C GLY A 29 21.26 15.38 10.11
N ASP A 30 22.06 16.18 10.81
CA ASP A 30 23.32 15.77 11.45
C ASP A 30 23.09 15.17 12.86
N GLY A 31 21.82 15.08 13.26
CA GLY A 31 21.41 14.44 14.50
C GLY A 31 21.49 15.33 15.74
N LEU A 32 21.19 14.73 16.89
CA LEU A 32 21.21 15.42 18.18
C LEU A 32 22.64 15.50 18.73
N ASP A 33 23.08 16.70 19.12
CA ASP A 33 24.34 16.86 19.85
C ASP A 33 24.19 16.42 21.31
N VAL A 34 24.35 15.13 21.56
CA VAL A 34 24.16 14.51 22.89
C VAL A 34 25.01 15.17 23.97
N VAL A 35 26.26 15.54 23.66
CA VAL A 35 27.18 16.15 24.62
C VAL A 35 26.65 17.51 25.03
N ALA A 36 26.30 18.35 24.06
CA ALA A 36 25.77 19.69 24.30
C ALA A 36 24.45 19.69 25.07
N VAL A 37 23.54 18.78 24.71
CA VAL A 37 22.26 18.61 25.43
C VAL A 37 22.51 18.23 26.89
N LYS A 38 23.45 17.31 27.15
CA LYS A 38 23.80 16.91 28.52
C LYS A 38 24.45 18.03 29.31
N GLU A 39 25.37 18.80 28.70
CA GLU A 39 26.00 19.95 29.35
C GLU A 39 24.96 21.01 29.74
N LEU A 40 24.01 21.28 28.83
CA LEU A 40 22.93 22.24 29.07
C LEU A 40 21.97 21.74 30.18
N LEU A 41 21.58 20.46 30.13
CA LEU A 41 20.78 19.85 31.19
C LEU A 41 21.51 19.83 32.53
N ARG A 42 22.81 19.51 32.56
CA ARG A 42 23.60 19.52 33.79
C ARG A 42 23.73 20.91 34.40
N LYS A 43 23.85 21.93 33.56
CA LYS A 43 24.00 23.32 34.00
C LYS A 43 22.71 23.88 34.60
N TYR A 44 21.55 23.53 34.06
CA TYR A 44 20.28 24.19 34.41
C TYR A 44 19.23 23.28 35.06
N ALA A 45 19.26 21.97 34.84
CA ALA A 45 18.40 21.06 35.57
C ALA A 45 19.09 20.68 36.90
N GLY A 46 18.67 21.33 38.00
CA GLY A 46 19.23 21.07 39.34
C GLY A 46 19.09 19.61 39.81
N ILE A 47 18.23 18.82 39.15
CA ILE A 47 18.05 17.38 39.38
C ILE A 47 19.00 16.50 38.55
N TYR A 48 19.83 17.07 37.68
CA TYR A 48 20.60 16.29 36.70
C TYR A 48 21.58 15.34 37.38
N ASP A 49 22.36 15.82 38.34
CA ASP A 49 23.35 14.97 39.04
C ASP A 49 22.66 13.85 39.86
N ASP A 50 21.44 14.10 40.37
CA ASP A 50 20.64 13.11 41.11
C ASP A 50 19.99 12.06 40.19
N TRP A 51 19.65 12.42 38.95
CA TRP A 51 18.94 11.60 37.96
C TRP A 51 19.76 11.34 36.69
N THR A 52 21.09 11.41 36.78
CA THR A 52 21.98 11.33 35.63
C THR A 52 21.73 10.09 34.76
N PRO A 53 21.59 8.86 35.32
CA PRO A 53 21.35 7.68 34.51
C PRO A 53 20.02 7.72 33.73
N GLU A 54 18.97 8.27 34.32
CA GLU A 54 17.65 8.38 33.72
C GLU A 54 17.63 9.43 32.61
N ILE A 55 18.18 10.61 32.89
CA ILE A 55 18.25 11.71 31.92
C ILE A 55 19.13 11.30 30.75
N ASP A 56 20.27 10.66 31.00
CA ASP A 56 21.17 10.18 29.94
C ASP A 56 20.50 9.17 29.00
N ARG A 57 19.63 8.30 29.53
CA ARG A 57 18.83 7.39 28.70
C ARG A 57 17.78 8.14 27.89
N GLY A 58 17.09 9.11 28.50
CA GLY A 58 16.16 9.99 27.79
C GLY A 58 16.83 10.71 26.62
N VAL A 59 18.02 11.27 26.84
CA VAL A 59 18.81 11.92 25.78
C VAL A 59 19.21 10.93 24.68
N ARG A 60 19.61 9.70 25.03
CA ARG A 60 19.88 8.65 24.02
C ARG A 60 18.62 8.27 23.22
N MET A 61 17.44 8.25 23.83
CA MET A 61 16.19 8.01 23.08
C MET A 61 15.94 9.13 22.07
N LEU A 62 16.13 10.40 22.48
CA LEU A 62 16.04 11.55 21.56
C LEU A 62 17.09 11.48 20.45
N GLU A 63 18.31 11.04 20.76
CA GLU A 63 19.35 10.79 19.76
C GLU A 63 18.88 9.79 18.69
N VAL A 64 18.28 8.66 19.08
CA VAL A 64 17.72 7.69 18.12
C VAL A 64 16.62 8.31 17.27
N MET A 65 15.75 9.15 17.85
CA MET A 65 14.68 9.82 17.12
C MET A 65 15.21 10.80 16.07
N PHE A 66 16.21 11.62 16.42
CA PHE A 66 16.68 12.72 15.57
C PHE A 66 17.88 12.37 14.68
N ASN A 67 18.64 11.31 14.98
CA ASN A 67 19.78 10.93 14.14
C ASN A 67 19.30 10.26 12.84
N PRO A 68 20.00 10.49 11.71
CA PRO A 68 19.80 9.69 10.51
C PRO A 68 20.15 8.24 10.83
N THR A 69 19.22 7.32 10.60
CA THR A 69 19.45 5.90 10.84
C THR A 69 19.83 5.24 9.52
N PRO A 70 21.04 4.69 9.38
CA PRO A 70 21.42 3.99 8.17
C PRO A 70 20.53 2.78 7.99
N VAL A 71 19.93 2.70 6.81
CA VAL A 71 19.17 1.55 6.34
C VAL A 71 20.12 0.70 5.52
N GLU A 72 20.01 -0.62 5.63
CA GLU A 72 20.76 -1.51 4.76
C GLU A 72 20.35 -1.25 3.30
N PRO A 73 21.30 -1.21 2.36
CA PRO A 73 20.95 -1.05 0.96
C PRO A 73 20.02 -2.19 0.55
N PHE A 74 18.99 -1.85 -0.20
CA PHE A 74 18.08 -2.84 -0.74
C PHE A 74 18.85 -3.76 -1.69
N TYR A 75 18.60 -5.06 -1.57
CA TYR A 75 19.20 -6.05 -2.44
C TYR A 75 18.25 -6.33 -3.60
N VAL A 76 18.81 -6.44 -4.80
CA VAL A 76 18.04 -6.74 -6.01
C VAL A 76 17.86 -8.25 -6.09
N GLU A 77 16.62 -8.71 -6.15
CA GLU A 77 16.24 -10.10 -6.41
C GLU A 77 15.77 -10.25 -7.85
N ASP A 78 16.42 -11.13 -8.60
CA ASP A 78 16.01 -11.51 -9.94
C ASP A 78 15.13 -12.77 -9.92
N HIS A 79 14.20 -12.87 -10.87
CA HIS A 79 13.33 -14.03 -11.10
C HIS A 79 12.46 -14.41 -9.88
N VAL A 80 11.94 -13.39 -9.18
CA VAL A 80 11.08 -13.59 -8.01
C VAL A 80 9.78 -14.29 -8.43
N THR A 81 9.65 -15.57 -8.09
CA THR A 81 8.51 -16.39 -8.49
C THR A 81 7.38 -16.27 -7.45
N PRO A 82 6.10 -16.16 -7.85
CA PRO A 82 4.97 -16.20 -6.92
C PRO A 82 4.99 -17.47 -6.06
N LEU A 83 4.63 -17.37 -4.78
CA LEU A 83 4.77 -18.50 -3.84
C LEU A 83 4.03 -19.75 -4.33
N ALA A 84 2.80 -19.62 -4.83
CA ALA A 84 2.01 -20.75 -5.34
C ALA A 84 2.64 -21.46 -6.55
N GLN A 85 3.60 -20.83 -7.24
CA GLN A 85 4.30 -21.40 -8.40
C GLN A 85 5.64 -22.04 -8.01
N LEU A 86 6.12 -21.86 -6.78
CA LEU A 86 7.32 -22.55 -6.30
C LEU A 86 7.05 -24.05 -6.27
N LYS A 87 8.02 -24.83 -6.78
CA LYS A 87 7.90 -26.29 -6.92
C LYS A 87 7.59 -26.96 -5.57
N GLU A 88 8.21 -26.45 -4.51
CA GLU A 88 8.07 -26.93 -3.13
C GLU A 88 6.61 -26.87 -2.64
N TYR A 89 5.88 -25.80 -2.96
CA TYR A 89 4.48 -25.62 -2.52
C TYR A 89 3.47 -26.17 -3.51
N SER A 90 3.68 -25.95 -4.81
CA SER A 90 2.77 -26.43 -5.86
C SER A 90 2.56 -27.95 -5.84
N SER A 91 3.58 -28.74 -5.48
CA SER A 91 3.42 -30.19 -5.30
C SER A 91 2.51 -30.57 -4.14
N MET A 92 2.48 -29.77 -3.07
CA MET A 92 1.62 -30.02 -1.91
C MET A 92 0.13 -29.76 -2.19
N PHE A 93 -0.17 -28.97 -3.23
CA PHE A 93 -1.53 -28.56 -3.58
C PHE A 93 -2.15 -29.35 -4.74
N ARG A 94 -1.53 -30.45 -5.20
CA ARG A 94 -2.01 -31.24 -6.37
C ARG A 94 -3.49 -31.66 -6.29
N ASN A 95 -3.99 -31.92 -5.09
CA ASN A 95 -5.39 -32.34 -4.86
C ASN A 95 -6.31 -31.18 -4.42
N ILE A 96 -5.78 -29.95 -4.37
CA ILE A 96 -6.51 -28.74 -4.02
C ILE A 96 -6.69 -27.93 -5.31
N PRO A 97 -7.93 -27.58 -5.69
CA PRO A 97 -8.17 -26.88 -6.94
C PRO A 97 -7.62 -25.46 -6.84
N SER A 98 -6.96 -24.96 -7.88
CA SER A 98 -6.59 -23.55 -7.97
C SER A 98 -7.82 -22.67 -8.18
N ALA A 99 -7.66 -21.35 -8.01
CA ALA A 99 -8.70 -20.38 -8.36
C ALA A 99 -9.18 -20.53 -9.82
N ALA A 100 -8.26 -20.86 -10.74
CA ALA A 100 -8.59 -21.13 -12.14
C ALA A 100 -9.45 -22.40 -12.26
N ASP A 101 -9.01 -23.51 -11.66
CA ASP A 101 -9.77 -24.77 -11.68
C ASP A 101 -11.18 -24.60 -11.09
N LEU A 102 -11.32 -23.79 -10.03
CA LEU A 102 -12.59 -23.50 -9.41
C LEU A 102 -13.54 -22.76 -10.36
N TYR A 103 -13.07 -21.72 -11.03
CA TYR A 103 -13.91 -20.95 -11.95
C TYR A 103 -14.24 -21.73 -13.20
N ASP A 104 -13.28 -22.47 -13.77
CA ASP A 104 -13.50 -23.28 -14.97
C ASP A 104 -14.55 -24.36 -14.72
N GLN A 105 -14.43 -25.10 -13.61
CA GLN A 105 -15.41 -26.14 -13.25
C GLN A 105 -16.78 -25.57 -12.88
N ILE A 106 -16.84 -24.38 -12.26
CA ILE A 106 -18.12 -23.72 -11.95
C ILE A 106 -18.81 -23.22 -13.21
N HIS A 107 -18.11 -22.85 -14.26
CA HIS A 107 -18.73 -22.44 -15.53
C HIS A 107 -18.97 -23.62 -16.48
N ASP A 108 -18.33 -24.77 -16.26
CA ASP A 108 -18.50 -25.96 -17.11
C ASP A 108 -19.92 -26.55 -16.99
N ARG A 109 -20.65 -26.64 -18.10
CA ARG A 109 -22.01 -27.21 -18.18
C ARG A 109 -22.98 -26.57 -17.16
N PRO A 110 -23.39 -25.30 -17.35
CA PRO A 110 -24.24 -24.56 -16.41
C PRO A 110 -25.59 -25.27 -16.15
N ASP A 111 -26.10 -26.04 -17.11
CA ASP A 111 -27.41 -26.71 -17.03
C ASP A 111 -27.40 -28.04 -16.25
N LEU A 112 -26.21 -28.57 -15.91
CA LEU A 112 -26.07 -29.83 -15.19
C LEU A 112 -25.72 -29.58 -13.71
N PRO A 113 -26.18 -30.45 -12.79
CA PRO A 113 -25.72 -30.43 -11.41
C PRO A 113 -24.20 -30.59 -11.31
N LEU A 114 -23.59 -29.94 -10.32
CA LEU A 114 -22.17 -30.08 -10.05
C LEU A 114 -21.84 -31.51 -9.62
N ASP A 115 -20.67 -31.99 -10.03
CA ASP A 115 -20.14 -33.27 -9.55
C ASP A 115 -20.11 -33.29 -8.02
N ILE A 116 -20.49 -34.43 -7.44
CA ILE A 116 -20.63 -34.59 -5.98
C ILE A 116 -19.28 -34.35 -5.29
N ARG A 117 -18.18 -34.82 -5.87
CA ARG A 117 -16.84 -34.66 -5.28
C ARG A 117 -16.41 -33.21 -5.34
N PHE A 118 -16.67 -32.53 -6.47
CA PHE A 118 -16.38 -31.10 -6.60
C PHE A 118 -17.21 -30.24 -5.64
N SER A 119 -18.53 -30.46 -5.57
CA SER A 119 -19.41 -29.77 -4.59
C SER A 119 -18.90 -29.94 -3.16
N ASN A 120 -18.51 -31.16 -2.78
CA ASN A 120 -17.99 -31.46 -1.45
C ASN A 120 -16.65 -30.76 -1.18
N LEU A 121 -15.76 -30.78 -2.17
CA LEU A 121 -14.46 -30.11 -2.14
C LEU A 121 -14.61 -28.60 -1.96
N VAL A 122 -15.49 -27.95 -2.73
CA VAL A 122 -15.82 -26.52 -2.58
C VAL A 122 -16.36 -26.23 -1.17
N GLY A 123 -17.25 -27.09 -0.66
CA GLY A 123 -17.74 -27.00 0.72
C GLY A 123 -16.61 -27.04 1.75
N ARG A 124 -15.63 -27.93 1.56
CA ARG A 124 -14.46 -28.10 2.45
C ARG A 124 -13.52 -26.91 2.39
N ILE A 125 -13.18 -26.40 1.21
CA ILE A 125 -12.22 -25.28 1.04
C ILE A 125 -12.85 -23.90 1.27
N SER A 126 -14.19 -23.79 1.28
CA SER A 126 -14.89 -22.49 1.43
C SER A 126 -14.39 -21.57 2.55
N PRO A 127 -13.93 -22.04 3.73
CA PRO A 127 -13.37 -21.17 4.76
C PRO A 127 -12.09 -20.44 4.32
N TYR A 128 -11.33 -21.00 3.38
CA TYR A 128 -10.09 -20.44 2.84
C TYR A 128 -10.31 -19.55 1.62
N LEU A 129 -11.51 -19.55 1.04
CA LEU A 129 -11.85 -18.68 -0.08
C LEU A 129 -12.09 -17.24 0.39
N SER A 130 -11.83 -16.28 -0.49
CA SER A 130 -12.19 -14.88 -0.24
C SER A 130 -13.72 -14.70 -0.19
N PHE A 131 -14.18 -13.60 0.42
CA PHE A 131 -15.60 -13.29 0.48
C PHE A 131 -16.23 -13.15 -0.92
N SER A 132 -15.58 -12.41 -1.82
CA SER A 132 -16.04 -12.22 -3.20
C SER A 132 -16.10 -13.51 -4.00
N GLN A 133 -15.16 -14.45 -3.75
CA GLN A 133 -15.22 -15.78 -4.36
C GLN A 133 -16.48 -16.53 -3.95
N ILE A 134 -16.75 -16.64 -2.66
CA ILE A 134 -17.96 -17.34 -2.16
C ILE A 134 -19.23 -16.69 -2.70
N GLU A 135 -19.27 -15.35 -2.72
CA GLU A 135 -20.38 -14.61 -3.29
C GLU A 135 -20.59 -14.96 -4.78
N HIS A 136 -19.51 -15.01 -5.56
CA HIS A 136 -19.55 -15.38 -6.96
C HIS A 136 -20.04 -16.83 -7.15
N LEU A 137 -19.53 -17.81 -6.39
CA LEU A 137 -19.98 -19.20 -6.51
C LEU A 137 -21.49 -19.33 -6.23
N LEU A 138 -21.99 -18.60 -5.24
CA LEU A 138 -23.42 -18.57 -4.88
C LEU A 138 -24.30 -17.84 -5.91
N LYS A 139 -23.72 -16.93 -6.70
CA LYS A 139 -24.42 -16.17 -7.75
C LYS A 139 -24.49 -16.92 -9.08
N VAL A 140 -23.43 -17.65 -9.45
CA VAL A 140 -23.32 -18.31 -10.76
C VAL A 140 -24.13 -19.60 -10.86
N ARG A 141 -24.22 -20.38 -9.78
CA ARG A 141 -24.93 -21.68 -9.78
C ARG A 141 -26.22 -21.63 -8.98
N ASP A 142 -27.25 -22.28 -9.51
CA ASP A 142 -28.54 -22.37 -8.88
C ASP A 142 -28.50 -23.31 -7.66
N LYS A 143 -29.46 -23.13 -6.75
CA LYS A 143 -29.54 -23.94 -5.52
C LYS A 143 -29.66 -25.46 -5.79
N LYS A 144 -30.19 -25.83 -6.95
CA LYS A 144 -30.42 -27.23 -7.38
C LYS A 144 -29.14 -27.92 -7.85
N ASP A 145 -28.12 -27.15 -8.20
CA ASP A 145 -26.88 -27.69 -8.78
C ASP A 145 -25.92 -28.21 -7.71
N TRP A 146 -26.12 -27.78 -6.46
CA TRP A 146 -25.30 -28.13 -5.31
C TRP A 146 -25.87 -29.31 -4.53
N GLN A 147 -25.00 -30.06 -3.87
CA GLN A 147 -25.45 -30.96 -2.83
C GLN A 147 -26.02 -30.16 -1.64
N PRO A 148 -27.17 -30.56 -1.05
CA PRO A 148 -27.83 -29.77 -0.01
C PRO A 148 -26.97 -29.47 1.22
N SER A 149 -26.10 -30.41 1.62
CA SER A 149 -25.15 -30.23 2.73
C SER A 149 -24.11 -29.17 2.43
N ASP A 150 -23.56 -29.20 1.22
CA ASP A 150 -22.44 -28.36 0.82
C ASP A 150 -22.91 -26.93 0.57
N LEU A 151 -24.08 -26.75 -0.07
CA LEU A 151 -24.72 -25.44 -0.21
C LEU A 151 -25.06 -24.82 1.14
N LYS A 152 -25.54 -25.63 2.10
CA LYS A 152 -25.81 -25.17 3.46
C LYS A 152 -24.53 -24.70 4.13
N ARG A 153 -23.43 -25.45 3.99
CA ARG A 153 -22.11 -25.07 4.51
C ARG A 153 -21.62 -23.78 3.85
N LEU A 154 -21.64 -23.69 2.53
CA LEU A 154 -21.19 -22.53 1.77
C LEU A 154 -21.93 -21.24 2.16
N ARG A 155 -23.26 -21.30 2.27
CA ARG A 155 -24.08 -20.16 2.76
C ARG A 155 -23.77 -19.78 4.20
N TYR A 156 -23.46 -20.77 5.03
CA TYR A 156 -23.11 -20.52 6.42
C TYR A 156 -21.75 -19.82 6.51
N VAL A 157 -20.75 -20.30 5.76
CA VAL A 157 -19.44 -19.65 5.64
C VAL A 157 -19.58 -18.23 5.07
N TYR A 158 -20.40 -18.01 4.05
CA TYR A 158 -20.70 -16.67 3.53
C TYR A 158 -21.23 -15.73 4.63
N SER A 159 -22.23 -16.19 5.41
CA SER A 159 -22.81 -15.43 6.52
C SER A 159 -21.79 -15.13 7.62
N ILE A 160 -20.91 -16.11 7.92
CA ILE A 160 -19.80 -15.98 8.86
C ILE A 160 -18.83 -14.90 8.37
N LYS A 161 -18.31 -15.03 7.15
CA LYS A 161 -17.31 -14.09 6.60
C LYS A 161 -17.83 -12.67 6.55
N ARG A 162 -19.09 -12.47 6.16
CA ARG A 162 -19.75 -11.16 6.20
C ARG A 162 -19.71 -10.55 7.61
N LYS A 163 -20.09 -11.31 8.63
CA LYS A 163 -20.05 -10.84 10.03
C LYS A 163 -18.63 -10.56 10.51
N VAL A 164 -17.65 -11.37 10.08
CA VAL A 164 -16.23 -11.16 10.41
C VAL A 164 -15.71 -9.88 9.77
N MET A 165 -16.08 -9.59 8.51
CA MET A 165 -15.75 -8.32 7.86
C MET A 165 -16.36 -7.13 8.60
N ASP A 166 -17.64 -7.21 9.00
CA ASP A 166 -18.30 -6.17 9.79
C ASP A 166 -17.54 -5.92 11.14
N ILE A 167 -17.01 -6.98 11.76
CA ILE A 167 -16.17 -6.89 12.96
C ILE A 167 -14.80 -6.25 12.64
N ALA A 168 -14.17 -6.65 11.54
CA ALA A 168 -12.86 -6.19 11.10
C ALA A 168 -12.82 -4.68 10.84
N GLU A 169 -13.90 -4.11 10.27
CA GLU A 169 -13.98 -2.68 10.00
C GLU A 169 -14.02 -1.84 11.28
N SER A 170 -14.71 -2.36 12.30
CA SER A 170 -15.12 -1.53 13.42
C SER A 170 -14.23 -1.69 14.67
N TYR A 171 -13.43 -2.77 14.84
CA TYR A 171 -12.82 -3.12 16.14
C TYR A 171 -11.97 -2.02 16.83
N GLY A 172 -12.17 -1.90 18.16
CA GLY A 172 -11.39 -1.04 19.08
C GLY A 172 -12.07 0.27 19.54
N GLY A 173 -13.33 0.54 19.19
CA GLY A 173 -14.08 1.73 19.64
C GLY A 173 -14.89 1.51 20.93
N LEU A 174 -15.45 2.57 21.54
CA LEU A 174 -16.35 2.45 22.71
C LEU A 174 -17.72 1.82 22.38
N SER A 175 -18.12 1.84 21.10
CA SER A 175 -19.30 1.15 20.58
C SER A 175 -19.23 -0.39 20.71
N PHE A 176 -18.11 -0.94 21.18
CA PHE A 176 -17.79 -2.38 21.20
C PHE A 176 -18.29 -3.16 22.42
N LEU A 177 -18.79 -2.48 23.45
CA LEU A 177 -19.22 -3.14 24.69
C LEU A 177 -20.29 -4.24 24.46
N PRO A 178 -21.32 -4.05 23.60
CA PRO A 178 -22.31 -5.09 23.31
C PRO A 178 -21.80 -6.20 22.37
N GLN A 179 -20.73 -5.94 21.62
CA GLN A 179 -20.28 -6.81 20.53
C GLN A 179 -19.54 -8.05 21.03
N SER A 180 -18.89 -8.00 22.19
CA SER A 180 -18.27 -9.19 22.81
C SER A 180 -19.31 -10.27 23.10
N PHE A 181 -20.52 -9.89 23.50
CA PHE A 181 -21.65 -10.80 23.72
C PHE A 181 -22.21 -11.37 22.41
N LEU A 182 -22.38 -10.53 21.38
CA LEU A 182 -22.79 -10.98 20.04
C LEU A 182 -21.76 -11.94 19.45
N LEU A 183 -20.47 -11.66 19.65
CA LEU A 183 -19.38 -12.51 19.25
C LEU A 183 -19.45 -13.86 19.98
N SER A 184 -19.77 -13.91 21.27
CA SER A 184 -19.95 -15.18 21.99
C SER A 184 -21.07 -16.05 21.43
N VAL A 185 -22.22 -15.46 21.10
CA VAL A 185 -23.34 -16.20 20.48
C VAL A 185 -22.91 -16.76 19.13
N PHE A 186 -22.29 -15.91 18.30
CA PHE A 186 -21.77 -16.28 16.99
C PHE A 186 -20.71 -17.39 17.05
N LEU A 187 -19.70 -17.23 17.92
CA LEU A 187 -18.65 -18.22 18.13
C LEU A 187 -19.23 -19.52 18.66
N GLY A 188 -20.21 -19.48 19.56
CA GLY A 188 -20.93 -20.65 20.06
C GLY A 188 -21.57 -21.48 18.96
N GLU A 189 -22.13 -20.84 17.94
CA GLU A 189 -22.69 -21.55 16.78
C GLU A 189 -21.61 -22.05 15.82
N ALA A 190 -20.61 -21.21 15.51
CA ALA A 190 -19.55 -21.52 14.55
C ALA A 190 -18.63 -22.66 15.05
N THR A 191 -18.18 -22.59 16.30
CA THR A 191 -17.32 -23.60 16.93
C THR A 191 -18.06 -24.91 17.18
N ARG A 192 -19.31 -24.86 17.67
CA ARG A 192 -20.11 -26.08 17.89
C ARG A 192 -20.44 -26.79 16.58
N SER A 193 -20.66 -26.04 15.51
CA SER A 193 -20.90 -26.63 14.19
C SER A 193 -19.62 -27.23 13.62
N SER A 194 -18.46 -26.61 13.84
CA SER A 194 -17.16 -27.15 13.42
C SER A 194 -16.77 -28.42 14.20
N LEU A 195 -16.93 -28.44 15.53
CA LEU A 195 -16.58 -29.59 16.37
C LEU A 195 -17.49 -30.83 16.15
N LYS A 196 -18.70 -30.66 15.61
CA LYS A 196 -19.58 -31.78 15.25
C LYS A 196 -19.11 -32.55 14.01
N TYR A 197 -18.37 -31.90 13.11
CA TYR A 197 -17.86 -32.51 11.88
C TYR A 197 -16.56 -33.31 12.11
N VAL A 198 -15.75 -32.92 13.09
CA VAL A 198 -14.48 -33.58 13.44
C VAL A 198 -14.66 -34.97 14.10
N GLN A 199 -15.89 -35.38 14.46
CA GLN A 199 -16.09 -36.75 14.95
C GLN A 199 -16.07 -37.74 13.77
N PRO A 200 -15.09 -38.65 13.69
CA PRO A 200 -15.06 -39.63 12.61
C PRO A 200 -16.34 -40.48 12.68
N VAL A 201 -16.98 -40.66 11.53
CA VAL A 201 -17.99 -41.71 11.35
C VAL A 201 -17.26 -43.02 11.65
N LYS A 202 -17.44 -43.57 12.86
CA LYS A 202 -16.99 -44.92 13.16
C LYS A 202 -17.57 -45.83 12.08
N LYS A 203 -16.71 -46.51 11.31
CA LYS A 203 -17.13 -47.65 10.48
C LYS A 203 -17.79 -48.65 11.42
N GLU A 204 -19.11 -48.69 11.42
CA GLU A 204 -19.88 -49.65 12.21
C GLU A 204 -19.71 -51.04 11.59
N SER A 205 -18.95 -51.90 12.26
CA SER A 205 -19.10 -53.35 12.15
C SER A 205 -20.45 -53.77 12.77
N PRO A 206 -21.22 -54.66 12.13
CA PRO A 206 -22.59 -54.93 12.53
C PRO A 206 -22.62 -55.89 13.72
N HIS A 207 -22.53 -55.37 14.94
CA HIS A 207 -23.00 -56.09 16.12
C HIS A 207 -23.74 -55.14 17.07
N LEU A 208 -25.06 -55.34 17.08
CA LEU A 208 -26.07 -54.94 18.08
C LEU A 208 -25.52 -54.42 19.42
N LEU A 209 -25.53 -53.10 19.60
CA LEU A 209 -25.74 -52.47 20.90
C LEU A 209 -26.66 -51.26 20.76
N LYS A 210 -27.74 -51.28 21.55
CA LYS A 210 -28.84 -50.30 21.56
C LYS A 210 -28.33 -48.87 21.75
N ILE A 211 -28.59 -48.02 20.76
CA ILE A 211 -28.41 -46.57 20.84
C ILE A 211 -29.49 -46.01 21.78
N SER A 212 -29.06 -45.52 22.95
CA SER A 212 -29.84 -44.61 23.78
C SER A 212 -29.71 -43.19 23.23
N ASN A 213 -30.84 -42.55 22.95
CA ASN A 213 -30.91 -41.15 22.53
C ASN A 213 -30.28 -40.23 23.59
N ARG A 214 -29.20 -39.54 23.24
CA ARG A 214 -28.61 -38.48 24.08
C ARG A 214 -29.57 -37.28 24.18
N PRO A 215 -29.92 -36.82 25.39
CA PRO A 215 -30.70 -35.61 25.54
C PRO A 215 -29.82 -34.34 25.47
N SER A 216 -30.39 -33.21 25.07
CA SER A 216 -29.68 -31.94 24.91
C SER A 216 -29.17 -31.37 26.24
N THR A 217 -28.17 -30.48 26.19
CA THR A 217 -27.61 -29.76 27.36
C THR A 217 -28.66 -28.98 28.17
N LEU A 218 -29.83 -28.70 27.59
CA LEU A 218 -30.98 -28.09 28.27
C LEU A 218 -31.79 -29.11 29.09
N VAL A 219 -31.82 -30.38 28.68
CA VAL A 219 -32.45 -31.46 29.43
C VAL A 219 -31.58 -31.84 30.63
N SER A 220 -30.25 -31.83 30.52
CA SER A 220 -29.37 -32.01 31.67
C SER A 220 -29.50 -30.88 32.69
N LEU A 221 -29.70 -29.63 32.24
CA LEU A 221 -30.01 -28.51 33.13
C LEU A 221 -31.42 -28.60 33.75
N ARG A 222 -32.44 -29.09 33.01
CA ARG A 222 -33.77 -29.37 33.58
C ARG A 222 -33.75 -30.51 34.58
N GLN A 223 -32.96 -31.56 34.33
CA GLN A 223 -32.73 -32.64 35.29
C GLN A 223 -31.97 -32.14 36.53
N ARG A 224 -31.00 -31.22 36.36
CA ARG A 224 -30.30 -30.59 37.49
C ARG A 224 -31.23 -29.71 38.34
N ARG A 225 -32.21 -29.05 37.71
CA ARG A 225 -33.25 -28.26 38.39
C ARG A 225 -34.30 -29.14 39.07
N ALA A 226 -34.62 -30.29 38.50
CA ALA A 226 -35.48 -31.30 39.13
C ALA A 226 -34.79 -31.96 40.35
N ARG A 227 -33.48 -32.19 40.28
CA ARG A 227 -32.65 -32.70 41.40
C ARG A 227 -32.52 -31.73 42.57
N LEU A 228 -32.76 -30.43 42.37
CA LEU A 228 -32.81 -29.44 43.46
C LEU A 228 -34.12 -29.51 44.28
N HIS A 229 -35.14 -30.23 43.79
CA HIS A 229 -36.44 -30.35 44.44
C HIS A 229 -36.72 -31.74 45.05
N ASP A 230 -35.83 -32.71 44.87
CA ASP A 230 -35.97 -34.05 45.45
C ASP A 230 -34.60 -34.59 45.93
N PRO A 231 -34.32 -34.58 47.25
CA PRO A 231 -33.05 -35.02 47.81
C PRO A 231 -32.82 -36.54 47.77
N SER A 232 -33.80 -37.34 47.31
CA SER A 232 -33.67 -38.81 47.22
C SER A 232 -32.85 -39.30 46.00
N LEU A 233 -32.46 -38.39 45.09
CA LEU A 233 -31.74 -38.72 43.85
C LEU A 233 -30.20 -38.62 43.97
N ASN A 234 -29.64 -38.52 45.17
CA ASN A 234 -28.21 -38.24 45.39
C ASN A 234 -27.28 -39.46 45.52
N GLU A 235 -27.75 -40.70 45.50
CA GLU A 235 -26.91 -41.86 45.86
C GLU A 235 -26.36 -42.72 44.71
N ILE A 236 -26.38 -42.25 43.46
CA ILE A 236 -25.80 -43.03 42.36
C ILE A 236 -24.80 -42.19 41.54
N SER A 237 -23.52 -42.54 41.75
CA SER A 237 -22.36 -42.35 40.86
C SER A 237 -21.56 -41.04 40.98
N GLU A 238 -20.68 -40.94 41.99
CA GLU A 238 -19.53 -40.02 42.00
C GLU A 238 -18.26 -40.57 41.31
N GLU A 239 -18.28 -41.79 40.79
CA GLU A 239 -17.12 -42.34 40.06
C GLU A 239 -17.34 -42.27 38.54
N LYS A 240 -16.67 -41.28 37.91
CA LYS A 240 -16.49 -40.98 36.47
C LYS A 240 -17.11 -39.67 35.97
N GLU A 241 -16.79 -38.55 36.61
CA GLU A 241 -16.51 -37.33 35.83
C GLU A 241 -15.05 -37.40 35.35
N ALA A 242 -14.82 -38.16 34.27
CA ALA A 242 -13.60 -37.96 33.49
C ALA A 242 -13.59 -36.49 33.06
N PHE A 243 -12.68 -35.72 33.66
CA PHE A 243 -12.44 -34.30 33.37
C PHE A 243 -12.47 -34.08 31.85
N TYR A 244 -13.49 -33.37 31.36
CA TYR A 244 -13.59 -32.97 29.96
C TYR A 244 -12.57 -31.86 29.70
N ALA A 245 -11.28 -32.21 29.62
CA ALA A 245 -10.23 -31.29 29.20
C ALA A 245 -10.47 -30.89 27.74
N THR A 246 -10.58 -29.58 27.49
CA THR A 246 -10.76 -29.04 26.14
C THR A 246 -9.54 -29.35 25.25
N PRO A 247 -9.65 -29.28 23.91
CA PRO A 247 -8.51 -29.55 23.01
C PRO A 247 -7.25 -28.77 23.38
N ALA A 248 -7.33 -27.44 23.58
CA ALA A 248 -6.15 -26.66 23.94
C ALA A 248 -5.66 -26.98 25.36
N ALA A 249 -6.56 -27.34 26.29
CA ALA A 249 -6.14 -27.77 27.64
C ALA A 249 -5.34 -29.08 27.58
N ARG A 250 -5.79 -30.06 26.78
CA ARG A 250 -5.10 -31.34 26.60
C ARG A 250 -3.72 -31.12 26.01
N VAL A 251 -3.63 -30.33 24.95
CA VAL A 251 -2.37 -30.01 24.28
C VAL A 251 -1.41 -29.29 25.24
N ALA A 252 -1.87 -28.24 25.95
CA ALA A 252 -1.04 -27.52 26.91
C ALA A 252 -0.60 -28.37 28.13
N SER A 253 -1.37 -29.39 28.51
CA SER A 253 -1.05 -30.30 29.62
C SER A 253 -0.19 -31.51 29.25
N SER A 254 0.08 -31.74 27.96
CA SER A 254 0.78 -32.93 27.48
C SER A 254 2.29 -32.84 27.74
N SER A 255 2.76 -33.52 28.79
CA SER A 255 4.17 -33.50 29.24
C SER A 255 5.16 -34.29 28.36
N ASN A 256 4.73 -34.89 27.24
CA ASN A 256 5.50 -35.94 26.54
C ASN A 256 6.57 -35.45 25.55
N PHE A 257 6.99 -34.19 25.61
CA PHE A 257 7.90 -33.62 24.60
C PHE A 257 9.41 -33.83 24.88
N LEU A 258 9.80 -34.59 25.92
CA LEU A 258 11.20 -34.73 26.35
C LEU A 258 11.87 -36.10 26.08
N LEU A 259 11.27 -37.00 25.29
CA LEU A 259 11.86 -38.32 24.98
C LEU A 259 12.35 -38.48 23.53
N ILE A 260 12.77 -37.39 22.88
CA ILE A 260 13.62 -37.45 21.67
C ILE A 260 14.87 -36.62 21.96
N ASN A 261 15.76 -37.16 22.81
CA ASN A 261 17.12 -36.67 23.03
C ASN A 261 18.08 -37.78 22.62
N ASP A 262 18.23 -38.01 21.31
CA ASP A 262 19.53 -38.40 20.78
C ASP A 262 20.25 -37.11 20.34
N PRO A 263 21.55 -36.95 20.60
CA PRO A 263 22.27 -35.72 20.35
C PRO A 263 22.43 -35.51 18.84
N ILE A 264 21.51 -34.75 18.25
CA ILE A 264 21.71 -34.13 16.94
C ILE A 264 22.68 -32.98 17.16
N GLU A 265 23.89 -33.12 16.63
CA GLU A 265 24.86 -32.04 16.52
C GLU A 265 24.23 -30.82 15.81
N SER A 266 24.44 -29.65 16.41
CA SER A 266 24.05 -28.29 16.01
C SER A 266 23.28 -28.08 14.68
N PRO A 267 22.06 -27.48 14.69
CA PRO A 267 21.37 -27.05 13.48
C PRO A 267 21.91 -25.67 13.05
N LYS A 268 23.00 -25.68 12.28
CA LYS A 268 23.46 -24.52 11.51
C LYS A 268 24.03 -24.96 10.15
N SER A 269 23.22 -25.55 9.28
CA SER A 269 23.41 -25.56 7.80
C SER A 269 22.44 -26.52 7.07
N ILE A 270 21.13 -26.25 7.06
CA ILE A 270 20.20 -27.02 6.21
C ILE A 270 20.04 -26.43 4.79
N PHE A 271 20.56 -25.23 4.51
CA PHE A 271 20.63 -24.70 3.15
C PHE A 271 22.07 -24.35 2.75
N HIS A 272 22.86 -25.38 2.45
CA HIS A 272 23.92 -25.41 1.42
C HIS A 272 24.86 -26.60 1.66
N LYS A 273 24.55 -27.74 1.03
CA LYS A 273 25.50 -28.58 0.27
C LYS A 273 24.78 -29.81 -0.29
N GLY A 274 24.89 -29.98 -1.60
CA GLY A 274 24.44 -31.18 -2.29
C GLY A 274 25.19 -32.42 -1.81
N GLY A 275 24.43 -33.46 -1.45
CA GLY A 275 24.92 -34.78 -1.11
C GLY A 275 23.74 -35.73 -0.99
N ASN A 276 23.67 -36.69 -1.91
CA ASN A 276 22.62 -37.70 -2.03
C ASN A 276 22.23 -38.34 -0.69
N LEU A 277 21.03 -38.03 -0.20
CA LEU A 277 20.29 -38.87 0.73
C LEU A 277 18.92 -39.12 0.11
N ASN A 278 18.70 -40.36 -0.32
CA ASN A 278 17.41 -40.86 -0.78
C ASN A 278 16.43 -40.90 0.41
N PHE A 279 15.83 -39.76 0.74
CA PHE A 279 14.50 -39.76 1.33
C PHE A 279 13.53 -40.12 0.20
N SER A 280 12.76 -41.20 0.37
CA SER A 280 11.63 -41.46 -0.50
C SER A 280 10.63 -40.30 -0.35
N ASP A 281 10.57 -39.44 -1.35
CA ASP A 281 9.57 -38.39 -1.60
C ASP A 281 8.14 -39.00 -1.69
N GLU A 282 7.64 -39.59 -0.62
CA GLU A 282 6.21 -39.85 -0.50
C GLU A 282 5.52 -38.52 -0.18
N ASP A 283 4.81 -38.00 -1.18
CA ASP A 283 4.02 -36.76 -1.23
C ASP A 283 3.34 -36.41 0.12
N SER A 284 3.94 -35.51 0.91
CA SER A 284 3.27 -34.92 2.06
C SER A 284 2.17 -33.96 1.59
N GLU A 285 0.95 -34.47 1.43
CA GLU A 285 -0.22 -33.69 1.05
C GLU A 285 -0.55 -32.60 2.10
N TYR A 286 -0.93 -31.41 1.67
CA TYR A 286 -1.29 -30.33 2.59
C TYR A 286 -2.61 -30.64 3.31
N GLU A 287 -2.59 -30.73 4.65
CA GLU A 287 -3.78 -31.02 5.44
C GLU A 287 -4.62 -29.77 5.70
N LEU A 288 -5.77 -29.67 5.01
CA LEU A 288 -6.77 -28.62 5.26
C LEU A 288 -7.55 -28.91 6.53
N GLY A 289 -7.62 -27.92 7.43
CA GLY A 289 -8.53 -27.94 8.59
C GLY A 289 -10.01 -28.01 8.19
N ASP A 290 -10.81 -28.74 8.98
CA ASP A 290 -12.26 -28.86 8.81
C ASP A 290 -13.00 -27.95 9.81
N CYS A 291 -12.88 -26.64 9.58
CA CYS A 291 -13.59 -25.61 10.34
C CYS A 291 -14.50 -24.79 9.42
N LEU A 292 -15.49 -24.10 9.99
CA LEU A 292 -16.31 -23.11 9.28
C LEU A 292 -15.67 -21.71 9.24
N LEU A 293 -14.63 -21.49 10.04
CA LEU A 293 -13.81 -20.29 10.07
C LEU A 293 -12.45 -20.63 9.45
N GLY A 294 -12.02 -19.85 8.45
CA GLY A 294 -10.67 -19.96 7.91
C GLY A 294 -9.63 -19.30 8.82
N PRO A 295 -8.33 -19.47 8.53
CA PRO A 295 -7.26 -18.85 9.31
C PRO A 295 -7.42 -17.32 9.43
N ALA A 296 -7.70 -16.63 8.33
CA ALA A 296 -7.93 -15.19 8.31
C ALA A 296 -9.12 -14.78 9.20
N ASP A 297 -10.20 -15.56 9.19
CA ASP A 297 -11.38 -15.28 10.01
C ASP A 297 -11.05 -15.41 11.50
N VAL A 298 -10.35 -16.48 11.89
CA VAL A 298 -9.92 -16.71 13.28
C VAL A 298 -8.93 -15.63 13.73
N ALA A 299 -8.01 -15.22 12.88
CA ALA A 299 -7.04 -14.16 13.16
C ALA A 299 -7.71 -12.82 13.49
N ILE A 300 -8.67 -12.39 12.66
CA ILE A 300 -9.47 -11.17 12.89
C ILE A 300 -10.19 -11.25 14.24
N LEU A 301 -10.81 -12.39 14.54
CA LEU A 301 -11.58 -12.57 15.77
C LEU A 301 -10.68 -12.63 17.03
N LEU A 302 -9.50 -13.24 16.91
CA LEU A 302 -8.49 -13.23 17.98
C LEU A 302 -8.01 -11.80 18.24
N GLN A 303 -7.58 -11.08 17.19
CA GLN A 303 -7.16 -9.67 17.29
C GLN A 303 -8.24 -8.77 17.91
N ALA A 304 -9.50 -8.95 17.52
CA ALA A 304 -10.62 -8.17 18.06
C ALA A 304 -10.78 -8.34 19.58
N GLY A 305 -10.48 -9.53 20.13
CA GLY A 305 -10.49 -9.72 21.59
C GLY A 305 -9.19 -9.29 22.27
N LEU A 306 -8.02 -9.47 21.63
CA LEU A 306 -6.72 -9.00 22.16
C LEU A 306 -6.65 -7.48 22.28
N THR A 307 -7.33 -6.76 21.39
CA THR A 307 -7.40 -5.29 21.37
C THR A 307 -8.62 -4.71 22.11
N SER A 308 -9.40 -5.56 22.79
CA SER A 308 -10.61 -5.12 23.52
C SER A 308 -10.25 -4.25 24.73
N VAL A 309 -11.01 -3.17 24.95
CA VAL A 309 -10.89 -2.33 26.16
C VAL A 309 -11.29 -3.10 27.43
N MET A 310 -12.06 -4.19 27.30
CA MET A 310 -12.49 -5.05 28.41
C MET A 310 -11.78 -6.41 28.42
N LYS A 311 -10.45 -6.46 28.31
CA LYS A 311 -9.68 -7.72 28.34
C LYS A 311 -10.03 -8.61 29.55
N GLY A 312 -10.29 -7.99 30.71
CA GLY A 312 -10.69 -8.68 31.95
C GLY A 312 -12.16 -9.16 32.00
N SER A 313 -12.97 -8.90 30.98
CA SER A 313 -14.34 -9.40 30.94
C SER A 313 -14.35 -10.91 30.70
N SER A 314 -15.10 -11.64 31.52
CA SER A 314 -15.28 -13.09 31.39
C SER A 314 -15.79 -13.51 30.01
N VAL A 315 -16.56 -12.65 29.34
CA VAL A 315 -17.07 -12.87 27.97
C VAL A 315 -15.93 -12.86 26.94
N VAL A 316 -15.01 -11.91 27.05
CA VAL A 316 -13.86 -11.80 26.14
C VAL A 316 -12.90 -12.98 26.38
N GLN A 317 -12.62 -13.30 27.63
CA GLN A 317 -11.79 -14.45 28.00
C GLN A 317 -12.39 -15.77 27.48
N LEU A 318 -13.72 -15.94 27.58
CA LEU A 318 -14.42 -17.11 27.04
C LEU A 318 -14.32 -17.18 25.51
N ASN A 319 -14.51 -16.07 24.80
CA ASN A 319 -14.40 -16.02 23.34
C ASN A 319 -12.99 -16.40 22.87
N GLN A 320 -11.96 -15.85 23.52
CA GLN A 320 -10.56 -16.19 23.24
C GLN A 320 -10.30 -17.68 23.49
N ARG A 321 -10.78 -18.22 24.62
CA ARG A 321 -10.67 -19.65 24.93
C ARG A 321 -11.30 -20.54 23.85
N MET A 322 -12.49 -20.17 23.35
CA MET A 322 -13.17 -20.93 22.30
C MET A 322 -12.41 -20.90 20.97
N LEU A 323 -11.81 -19.77 20.61
CA LEU A 323 -10.97 -19.65 19.42
C LEU A 323 -9.68 -20.46 19.56
N LEU A 324 -9.01 -20.41 20.72
CA LEU A 324 -7.81 -21.20 20.98
C LEU A 324 -8.08 -22.71 20.98
N ASP A 325 -9.22 -23.14 21.55
CA ASP A 325 -9.66 -24.54 21.50
C ASP A 325 -9.99 -24.98 20.06
N LEU A 326 -10.55 -24.08 19.26
CA LEU A 326 -10.77 -24.32 17.84
C LEU A 326 -9.44 -24.51 17.11
N VAL A 327 -8.49 -23.59 17.26
CA VAL A 327 -7.16 -23.68 16.64
C VAL A 327 -6.47 -24.98 17.04
N ALA A 328 -6.47 -25.32 18.33
CA ALA A 328 -5.86 -26.57 18.84
C ALA A 328 -6.59 -27.86 18.40
N SER A 329 -7.77 -27.75 17.80
CA SER A 329 -8.49 -28.88 17.20
C SER A 329 -8.21 -29.08 15.71
N GLN A 330 -7.46 -28.15 15.09
CA GLN A 330 -7.07 -28.18 13.68
C GLN A 330 -5.61 -28.64 13.53
N PRO A 331 -5.17 -29.00 12.31
CA PRO A 331 -3.75 -29.29 12.04
C PRO A 331 -2.83 -28.12 12.41
N ASN A 332 -1.58 -28.40 12.77
CA ASN A 332 -0.62 -27.35 13.18
C ASN A 332 -0.41 -26.26 12.12
N SER A 333 -0.48 -26.61 10.83
CA SER A 333 -0.44 -25.64 9.72
C SER A 333 -1.55 -24.59 9.82
N PHE A 334 -2.73 -24.94 10.34
CA PHE A 334 -3.82 -23.99 10.58
C PHE A 334 -3.44 -22.96 11.66
N ALA A 335 -2.78 -23.40 12.73
CA ALA A 335 -2.33 -22.50 13.80
C ALA A 335 -1.25 -21.53 13.30
N VAL A 336 -0.28 -22.03 12.52
CA VAL A 336 0.73 -21.20 11.84
C VAL A 336 0.05 -20.18 10.92
N ALA A 337 -0.92 -20.62 10.10
CA ALA A 337 -1.68 -19.74 9.23
C ALA A 337 -2.43 -18.65 10.02
N VAL A 338 -3.07 -19.00 11.15
CA VAL A 338 -3.76 -18.03 12.01
C VAL A 338 -2.77 -17.01 12.55
N LEU A 339 -1.60 -17.43 13.05
CA LEU A 339 -0.58 -16.51 13.55
C LEU A 339 -0.03 -15.62 12.42
N ALA A 340 0.16 -16.16 11.21
CA ALA A 340 0.58 -15.38 10.05
C ALA A 340 -0.46 -14.34 9.63
N GLU A 341 -1.75 -14.69 9.65
CA GLU A 341 -2.86 -13.77 9.38
C GLU A 341 -3.03 -12.72 10.50
N ILE A 342 -2.63 -13.03 11.75
CA ILE A 342 -2.51 -12.03 12.81
C ILE A 342 -1.34 -11.08 12.52
N GLY A 343 -0.22 -11.60 12.04
CA GLY A 343 0.90 -10.81 11.57
C GLY A 343 0.55 -9.93 10.39
N THR A 344 -0.44 -10.33 9.58
CA THR A 344 -1.05 -9.49 8.54
C THR A 344 -2.41 -10.00 8.08
N PRO A 345 -3.47 -9.20 8.20
CA PRO A 345 -4.69 -9.44 7.44
C PRO A 345 -4.37 -9.26 5.94
N GLY A 346 -4.38 -10.34 5.16
CA GLY A 346 -4.23 -10.27 3.69
C GLY A 346 -2.87 -10.70 3.11
N GLY A 347 -1.98 -11.28 3.93
CA GLY A 347 -0.87 -12.12 3.43
C GLY A 347 0.47 -11.44 3.15
N GLN A 348 0.91 -10.46 3.95
CA GLN A 348 2.26 -9.88 3.87
C GLN A 348 2.90 -9.68 5.25
N GLY A 349 3.14 -10.77 5.99
CA GLY A 349 3.45 -10.81 7.42
C GLY A 349 4.28 -9.67 8.01
N SER A 350 3.80 -9.03 9.08
CA SER A 350 4.54 -8.09 9.93
C SER A 350 5.15 -8.82 11.11
N PRO A 351 6.48 -8.96 11.18
CA PRO A 351 7.09 -9.53 12.38
C PRO A 351 6.79 -8.68 13.61
N ARG A 352 6.62 -7.35 13.45
CA ARG A 352 6.28 -6.45 14.55
C ARG A 352 4.85 -6.63 15.03
N GLN A 353 3.87 -6.62 14.13
CA GLN A 353 2.46 -6.81 14.51
C GLN A 353 2.26 -8.17 15.17
N LEU A 354 2.90 -9.20 14.62
CA LEU A 354 2.87 -10.53 15.19
C LEU A 354 3.58 -10.57 16.55
N ALA A 355 4.74 -9.94 16.72
CA ALA A 355 5.42 -9.87 18.03
C ALA A 355 4.54 -9.23 19.11
N SER A 356 3.88 -8.10 18.79
CA SER A 356 2.92 -7.46 19.70
C SER A 356 1.74 -8.39 20.02
N ALA A 357 1.18 -9.07 19.02
CA ALA A 357 0.09 -10.01 19.25
C ALA A 357 0.53 -11.24 20.07
N LEU A 358 1.76 -11.73 19.88
CA LEU A 358 2.35 -12.81 20.67
C LEU A 358 2.56 -12.38 22.12
N MET A 359 3.00 -11.13 22.37
CA MET A 359 3.05 -10.56 23.72
C MET A 359 1.66 -10.61 24.36
N ALA A 360 0.64 -10.11 23.68
CA ALA A 360 -0.73 -10.09 24.18
C ALA A 360 -1.33 -11.50 24.38
N LEU A 361 -0.99 -12.46 23.53
CA LEU A 361 -1.43 -13.87 23.65
C LEU A 361 -0.76 -14.58 24.83
N LEU A 362 0.53 -14.35 25.05
CA LEU A 362 1.27 -14.94 26.17
C LEU A 362 0.82 -14.34 27.52
N GLU A 363 0.32 -13.12 27.50
CA GLU A 363 -0.19 -12.39 28.67
C GLU A 363 -1.71 -12.37 28.75
N LEU A 364 -2.37 -13.28 28.02
CA LEU A 364 -3.83 -13.35 27.99
C LEU A 364 -4.38 -13.54 29.42
N ASP A 365 -5.24 -12.61 29.85
CA ASP A 365 -5.90 -12.70 31.15
C ASP A 365 -6.86 -13.90 31.17
N GLN A 366 -6.67 -14.77 32.17
CA GLN A 366 -7.45 -15.99 32.38
C GLN A 366 -8.02 -16.06 33.80
N SER A 367 -8.16 -14.91 34.46
CA SER A 367 -8.67 -14.77 35.84
C SER A 367 -10.11 -15.24 36.01
N SER A 368 -10.92 -15.26 34.94
CA SER A 368 -12.28 -15.79 34.97
C SER A 368 -12.34 -17.32 34.99
N PHE A 369 -11.22 -18.00 34.69
CA PHE A 369 -11.13 -19.45 34.73
C PHE A 369 -10.53 -19.92 36.05
N ARG A 370 -11.02 -21.07 36.56
CA ARG A 370 -10.38 -21.77 37.68
C ARG A 370 -8.94 -22.13 37.29
N HIS A 371 -8.02 -22.10 38.24
CA HIS A 371 -6.59 -22.41 38.02
C HIS A 371 -6.36 -23.70 37.20
N GLN A 372 -7.14 -24.76 37.46
CA GLN A 372 -7.06 -26.04 36.73
C GLN A 372 -7.49 -25.96 35.24
N ASN A 373 -8.19 -24.91 34.84
CA ASN A 373 -8.72 -24.71 33.49
C ASN A 373 -7.94 -23.64 32.71
N GLN A 374 -6.98 -22.96 33.35
CA GLN A 374 -6.09 -21.99 32.71
C GLN A 374 -5.15 -22.71 31.74
N LEU A 375 -4.88 -22.07 30.61
CA LEU A 375 -3.96 -22.52 29.59
C LEU A 375 -2.55 -22.04 29.90
N ASP A 376 -1.61 -22.97 29.82
CA ASP A 376 -0.19 -22.65 29.64
C ASP A 376 0.02 -22.23 28.18
N MET A 377 -0.11 -20.92 27.93
CA MET A 377 -0.05 -20.34 26.58
C MET A 377 1.30 -20.60 25.90
N LYS A 378 2.39 -20.65 26.69
CA LYS A 378 3.71 -20.99 26.17
C LYS A 378 3.73 -22.40 25.60
N LYS A 379 3.32 -23.40 26.39
CA LYS A 379 3.27 -24.80 25.93
C LYS A 379 2.31 -24.99 24.76
N LEU A 380 1.18 -24.28 24.77
CA LEU A 380 0.24 -24.31 23.66
C LEU A 380 0.87 -23.79 22.37
N LEU A 381 1.54 -22.63 22.40
CA LEU A 381 2.23 -22.08 21.22
C LEU A 381 3.39 -22.97 20.77
N GLU A 382 4.20 -23.51 21.68
CA GLU A 382 5.29 -24.46 21.36
C GLU A 382 4.75 -25.74 20.72
N SER A 383 3.54 -26.19 21.07
CA SER A 383 2.91 -27.35 20.44
C SER A 383 2.47 -27.10 18.99
N TRP A 384 2.14 -25.84 18.66
CA TRP A 384 1.77 -25.41 17.31
C TRP A 384 2.99 -25.16 16.44
N LEU A 385 4.11 -24.80 17.05
CA LEU A 385 5.36 -24.37 16.40
C LEU A 385 6.49 -25.36 16.69
N PRO A 386 6.46 -26.59 16.13
CA PRO A 386 7.45 -27.60 16.42
C PRO A 386 8.87 -27.11 16.07
N GLY A 387 9.77 -27.17 17.05
CA GLY A 387 11.16 -26.72 16.89
C GLY A 387 11.41 -25.25 17.24
N MET A 388 10.36 -24.44 17.44
CA MET A 388 10.50 -23.07 17.90
C MET A 388 10.31 -22.97 19.41
N ARG A 389 11.24 -22.29 20.09
CA ARG A 389 11.10 -22.01 21.52
C ARG A 389 10.35 -20.70 21.73
N VAL A 390 9.33 -20.73 22.57
CA VAL A 390 8.56 -19.53 22.90
C VAL A 390 9.21 -18.87 24.14
N PRO A 391 9.67 -17.61 24.04
CA PRO A 391 10.34 -16.95 25.14
C PRO A 391 9.38 -16.74 26.31
N SER A 392 9.84 -17.00 27.55
CA SER A 392 9.07 -16.68 28.76
C SER A 392 9.47 -15.31 29.24
N ARG A 393 8.51 -14.41 29.47
CA ARG A 393 8.78 -13.05 29.98
C ARG A 393 9.63 -13.06 31.25
N GLU A 394 9.36 -13.98 32.17
CA GLU A 394 10.08 -14.10 33.44
C GLU A 394 11.59 -14.27 33.27
N ASP A 395 12.02 -14.98 32.22
CA ASP A 395 13.44 -15.20 31.96
C ASP A 395 14.15 -13.91 31.51
N TYR A 396 13.43 -12.93 30.96
CA TYR A 396 13.98 -11.67 30.46
C TYR A 396 13.81 -10.51 31.45
N MET A 397 13.01 -10.65 32.51
CA MET A 397 12.87 -9.64 33.56
C MET A 397 14.09 -9.64 34.51
N ALA A 398 14.21 -8.65 35.40
CA ALA A 398 15.34 -8.60 36.34
C ALA A 398 15.37 -9.86 37.22
N GLY A 399 16.55 -10.45 37.37
CA GLY A 399 16.76 -11.74 38.05
C GLY A 399 16.52 -12.97 37.16
N GLY A 400 15.95 -12.81 35.97
CA GLY A 400 15.79 -13.88 34.98
C GLY A 400 17.11 -14.27 34.30
N ARG A 401 17.15 -15.46 33.70
CA ARG A 401 18.34 -16.02 33.03
C ARG A 401 18.87 -15.14 31.89
N TRP A 402 17.99 -14.42 31.22
CA TRP A 402 18.26 -13.56 30.07
C TRP A 402 17.91 -12.09 30.36
N ALA A 403 18.03 -11.64 31.62
CA ALA A 403 17.72 -10.27 32.04
C ALA A 403 18.41 -9.16 31.22
N ARG A 404 19.55 -9.47 30.59
CA ARG A 404 20.33 -8.55 29.73
C ARG A 404 19.84 -8.48 28.28
N GLN A 405 18.95 -9.37 27.85
CA GLN A 405 18.40 -9.41 26.50
C GLN A 405 17.00 -8.80 26.50
N SER A 406 16.53 -8.32 25.35
CA SER A 406 15.16 -7.82 25.20
C SER A 406 14.17 -8.96 24.97
N TYR A 407 13.08 -8.98 25.74
CA TYR A 407 11.94 -9.88 25.53
C TYR A 407 11.24 -9.56 24.21
N TYR A 408 11.11 -8.28 23.88
CA TYR A 408 10.55 -7.84 22.61
C TYR A 408 11.37 -8.35 21.42
N GLU A 409 12.71 -8.22 21.46
CA GLU A 409 13.58 -8.76 20.39
C GLU A 409 13.43 -10.27 20.23
N ALA A 410 13.36 -11.01 21.34
CA ALA A 410 13.17 -12.46 21.30
C ALA A 410 11.84 -12.85 20.63
N LEU A 411 10.75 -12.12 20.94
CA LEU A 411 9.45 -12.32 20.30
C LEU A 411 9.41 -11.85 18.85
N PHE A 412 10.12 -10.78 18.53
CA PHE A 412 10.27 -10.29 17.15
C PHE A 412 11.02 -11.30 16.29
N SER A 413 12.08 -11.93 16.82
CA SER A 413 12.76 -13.05 16.15
C SER A 413 11.87 -14.27 15.99
N LEU A 414 11.10 -14.64 17.02
CA LEU A 414 10.12 -15.72 16.91
C LEU A 414 9.07 -15.41 15.83
N ALA A 415 8.55 -14.18 15.80
CA ALA A 415 7.58 -13.75 14.81
C ALA A 415 8.13 -13.83 13.38
N LYS A 416 9.40 -13.48 13.14
CA LYS A 416 10.05 -13.68 11.83
C LYS A 416 10.04 -15.14 11.41
N ASN A 417 10.47 -16.03 12.30
CA ASN A 417 10.52 -17.46 12.00
C ASN A 417 9.11 -18.03 11.72
N ILE A 418 8.08 -17.60 12.46
CA ILE A 418 6.69 -18.01 12.20
C ILE A 418 6.24 -17.57 10.80
N LEU A 419 6.59 -16.34 10.38
CA LEU A 419 6.22 -15.82 9.07
C LEU A 419 6.98 -16.50 7.92
N GLU A 420 8.23 -16.89 8.14
CA GLU A 420 9.01 -17.73 7.22
C GLU A 420 8.35 -19.12 7.07
N ASP A 421 7.96 -19.77 8.18
CA ASP A 421 7.24 -21.05 8.16
C ASP A 421 5.84 -20.96 7.53
N ALA A 422 5.24 -19.77 7.54
CA ALA A 422 3.91 -19.52 6.99
C ALA A 422 3.88 -19.37 5.46
N GLU A 423 5.01 -19.37 4.76
CA GLU A 423 5.06 -19.23 3.30
C GLU A 423 4.21 -20.31 2.58
N CYS A 424 4.15 -21.53 3.10
CA CYS A 424 3.27 -22.58 2.57
C CYS A 424 1.78 -22.21 2.66
N CYS A 425 1.36 -21.61 3.78
CA CYS A 425 -0.03 -21.15 3.96
C CYS A 425 -0.36 -19.96 3.04
N MET A 426 0.60 -19.05 2.86
CA MET A 426 0.48 -17.93 1.93
C MET A 426 0.41 -18.41 0.47
N ALA A 427 1.20 -19.43 0.13
CA ALA A 427 1.15 -20.10 -1.17
C ALA A 427 -0.22 -20.74 -1.41
N LEU A 428 -0.80 -21.41 -0.40
CA LEU A 428 -2.16 -21.97 -0.46
C LEU A 428 -3.21 -20.87 -0.69
N ASN A 429 -3.14 -19.76 0.06
CA ASN A 429 -4.03 -18.63 -0.13
C ASN A 429 -3.91 -18.07 -1.55
N SER A 430 -2.69 -17.88 -2.06
CA SER A 430 -2.51 -17.45 -3.45
C SER A 430 -3.06 -18.49 -4.45
N HIS A 431 -2.90 -19.79 -4.19
CA HIS A 431 -3.40 -20.86 -5.06
C HIS A 431 -4.92 -20.86 -5.14
N LEU A 432 -5.59 -20.70 -3.99
CA LEU A 432 -7.06 -20.72 -3.87
C LEU A 432 -7.72 -19.40 -4.25
N GLN A 433 -7.11 -18.26 -3.92
CA GLN A 433 -7.76 -16.95 -3.98
C GLN A 433 -7.38 -16.12 -5.21
N ARG A 434 -6.23 -16.40 -5.85
CA ARG A 434 -5.73 -15.60 -6.96
C ARG A 434 -5.72 -16.40 -8.26
N TYR A 435 -6.54 -15.97 -9.21
CA TYR A 435 -6.46 -16.43 -10.58
C TYR A 435 -5.16 -15.95 -11.22
N ARG A 436 -4.33 -16.88 -11.69
CA ARG A 436 -3.05 -16.59 -12.37
C ARG A 436 -3.27 -16.64 -13.88
N HIS A 437 -3.07 -15.51 -14.55
CA HIS A 437 -3.19 -15.45 -16.02
C HIS A 437 -1.96 -16.01 -16.75
N ALA A 438 -0.84 -16.09 -16.04
CA ALA A 438 0.44 -16.57 -16.57
C ALA A 438 1.35 -17.06 -15.44
N VAL A 439 2.29 -17.93 -15.78
CA VAL A 439 3.41 -18.33 -14.91
C VAL A 439 4.65 -17.49 -15.19
N GLU A 440 5.60 -17.47 -14.24
CA GLU A 440 6.83 -16.65 -14.38
C GLU A 440 7.63 -16.99 -15.66
N SER A 441 7.60 -18.25 -16.09
CA SER A 441 8.28 -18.71 -17.31
C SER A 441 7.60 -18.29 -18.62
N ASP A 442 6.34 -17.83 -18.57
CA ASP A 442 5.63 -17.43 -19.77
C ASP A 442 6.24 -16.18 -20.39
N PRO A 443 6.28 -16.07 -21.72
CA PRO A 443 6.77 -14.86 -22.37
C PRO A 443 5.92 -13.65 -21.98
N ILE A 444 6.56 -12.49 -21.89
CA ILE A 444 5.88 -11.22 -21.70
C ILE A 444 5.09 -10.90 -22.98
N PRO A 445 3.84 -10.39 -22.88
CA PRO A 445 3.11 -9.91 -24.05
C PRO A 445 3.92 -8.82 -24.76
N LEU A 446 4.13 -8.99 -26.07
CA LEU A 446 4.85 -8.02 -26.90
C LEU A 446 3.92 -7.47 -27.98
N PRO A 447 4.21 -6.28 -28.54
CA PRO A 447 3.57 -5.81 -29.77
C PRO A 447 3.64 -6.87 -30.87
N GLN A 448 2.58 -6.99 -31.67
CA GLN A 448 2.54 -7.96 -32.76
C GLN A 448 3.67 -7.71 -33.78
N GLU A 449 4.09 -6.45 -33.98
CA GLU A 449 5.25 -6.06 -34.80
C GLU A 449 6.54 -6.77 -34.35
N GLU A 450 6.80 -6.81 -33.04
CA GLU A 450 8.00 -7.44 -32.49
C GLU A 450 7.93 -8.96 -32.57
N LEU A 451 6.75 -9.55 -32.34
CA LEU A 451 6.54 -10.98 -32.48
C LEU A 451 6.80 -11.46 -33.91
N GLN A 452 6.35 -10.69 -34.92
CA GLN A 452 6.62 -10.98 -36.33
C GLN A 452 8.12 -10.97 -36.65
N SER A 453 8.86 -10.01 -36.08
CA SER A 453 10.32 -9.91 -36.31
C SER A 453 11.06 -11.18 -35.84
N ARG A 454 10.50 -11.91 -34.86
CA ARG A 454 11.04 -13.16 -34.31
C ARG A 454 10.57 -14.42 -35.06
N GLN A 455 9.45 -14.37 -35.79
CA GLN A 455 8.78 -15.54 -36.40
C GLN A 455 8.98 -15.67 -37.91
N LYS A 456 10.08 -15.17 -38.49
CA LYS A 456 10.30 -15.06 -39.94
C LYS A 456 10.19 -16.35 -40.78
N ASP A 457 9.98 -17.53 -40.19
CA ASP A 457 10.10 -18.84 -40.86
C ASP A 457 8.81 -19.69 -40.96
N SER A 458 7.63 -19.19 -40.57
CA SER A 458 6.39 -20.00 -40.59
C SER A 458 5.35 -19.53 -41.63
N ASN A 459 5.14 -20.30 -42.71
CA ASN A 459 4.11 -20.09 -43.73
C ASN A 459 2.69 -20.44 -43.22
N GLY A 460 1.81 -19.46 -43.00
CA GLY A 460 0.41 -19.70 -42.62
C GLY A 460 -0.54 -18.61 -43.12
N GLY A 461 -1.33 -18.93 -44.16
CA GLY A 461 -1.97 -17.95 -45.08
C GLY A 461 -3.12 -17.07 -44.57
N ASP A 462 -3.75 -17.33 -43.42
CA ASP A 462 -4.89 -16.50 -42.93
C ASP A 462 -4.47 -15.43 -41.92
N LYS A 463 -3.33 -15.60 -41.24
CA LYS A 463 -2.78 -14.54 -40.36
C LYS A 463 -2.14 -13.41 -41.15
N ASP A 464 -1.91 -13.60 -42.45
CA ASP A 464 -1.17 -12.67 -43.29
C ASP A 464 -1.95 -11.36 -43.57
N GLU A 465 -3.28 -11.38 -43.66
CA GLU A 465 -4.06 -10.18 -43.99
C GLU A 465 -4.08 -9.15 -42.83
N LEU A 466 -4.45 -9.57 -41.62
CA LEU A 466 -4.45 -8.68 -40.45
C LEU A 466 -3.04 -8.18 -40.13
N GLN A 467 -2.03 -9.04 -40.29
CA GLN A 467 -0.63 -8.68 -40.09
C GLN A 467 -0.14 -7.68 -41.15
N SER A 468 -0.53 -7.86 -42.41
CA SER A 468 -0.24 -6.92 -43.50
C SER A 468 -0.88 -5.56 -43.21
N LYS A 469 -2.16 -5.55 -42.82
CA LYS A 469 -2.90 -4.34 -42.43
C LYS A 469 -2.25 -3.63 -41.25
N LEU A 470 -1.85 -4.36 -40.21
CA LEU A 470 -1.16 -3.78 -39.06
C LEU A 470 0.18 -3.17 -39.47
N ARG A 471 0.99 -3.89 -40.27
CA ARG A 471 2.29 -3.41 -40.77
C ARG A 471 2.13 -2.13 -41.60
N GLU A 472 1.15 -2.10 -42.50
CA GLU A 472 0.82 -0.90 -43.29
C GLU A 472 0.41 0.25 -42.37
N THR A 473 -0.46 -0.01 -41.38
CA THR A 473 -0.91 1.02 -40.43
C THR A 473 0.24 1.57 -39.58
N ILE A 474 1.17 0.71 -39.15
CA ILE A 474 2.39 1.12 -38.44
C ILE A 474 3.29 1.99 -39.34
N GLN A 475 3.51 1.57 -40.59
CA GLN A 475 4.30 2.34 -41.56
C GLN A 475 3.67 3.71 -41.80
N VAL A 476 2.35 3.79 -41.92
CA VAL A 476 1.61 5.06 -42.04
C VAL A 476 1.80 5.91 -40.79
N ALA A 477 1.67 5.35 -39.58
CA ALA A 477 1.86 6.10 -38.34
C ALA A 477 3.27 6.66 -38.21
N VAL A 478 4.30 5.82 -38.41
CA VAL A 478 5.72 6.23 -38.39
C VAL A 478 6.00 7.28 -39.46
N HIS A 479 5.46 7.12 -40.67
CA HIS A 479 5.58 8.12 -41.74
C HIS A 479 4.96 9.46 -41.36
N LYS A 480 3.74 9.46 -40.79
CA LYS A 480 3.04 10.67 -40.34
C LYS A 480 3.79 11.36 -39.20
N ILE A 481 4.34 10.61 -38.24
CA ILE A 481 5.20 11.15 -37.17
C ILE A 481 6.44 11.83 -37.77
N ASN A 482 7.15 11.15 -38.68
CA ASN A 482 8.35 11.70 -39.31
C ASN A 482 8.06 12.95 -40.16
N ASN A 483 6.94 12.96 -40.88
CA ASN A 483 6.49 14.12 -41.64
C ASN A 483 6.14 15.31 -40.72
N ALA A 484 5.41 15.05 -39.64
CA ALA A 484 5.08 16.06 -38.64
C ALA A 484 6.35 16.62 -37.97
N ASP A 485 7.30 15.77 -37.59
CA ASP A 485 8.58 16.19 -37.01
C ASP A 485 9.46 16.98 -37.99
N MET A 486 9.50 16.59 -39.27
CA MET A 486 10.20 17.34 -40.30
C MET A 486 9.60 18.75 -40.48
N LYS A 487 8.27 18.84 -40.60
CA LYS A 487 7.56 20.13 -40.67
C LYS A 487 7.78 20.96 -39.40
N GLY A 488 7.67 20.33 -38.24
CA GLY A 488 7.94 20.92 -36.92
C GLY A 488 9.35 21.51 -36.84
N LYS A 489 10.37 20.75 -37.22
CA LYS A 489 11.76 21.24 -37.25
C LYS A 489 11.96 22.41 -38.23
N LYS A 490 11.27 22.40 -39.36
CA LYS A 490 11.34 23.49 -40.35
C LYS A 490 10.74 24.80 -39.82
N ILE A 491 9.65 24.74 -39.05
CA ILE A 491 8.99 25.94 -38.50
C ILE A 491 9.67 26.49 -37.23
N LEU A 492 10.49 25.68 -36.54
CA LEU A 492 11.14 26.08 -35.27
C LEU A 492 11.92 27.41 -35.34
N PRO A 493 12.84 27.64 -36.30
CA PRO A 493 13.59 28.90 -36.37
C PRO A 493 12.70 30.13 -36.50
N GLU A 494 11.59 29.97 -37.24
CA GLU A 494 10.61 31.04 -37.43
C GLU A 494 9.81 31.30 -36.15
N LEU A 495 9.39 30.24 -35.43
CA LEU A 495 8.70 30.36 -34.14
C LEU A 495 9.55 31.10 -33.11
N PHE A 496 10.86 30.81 -33.04
CA PHE A 496 11.77 31.52 -32.14
C PHE A 496 11.87 33.02 -32.42
N SER A 497 11.80 33.42 -33.69
CA SER A 497 11.95 34.82 -34.07
C SER A 497 10.63 35.62 -34.06
N ARG A 498 9.51 34.99 -34.45
CA ARG A 498 8.24 35.68 -34.77
C ARG A 498 7.01 34.80 -34.50
N ALA A 499 6.93 34.16 -33.33
CA ALA A 499 5.86 33.22 -32.95
C ALA A 499 4.44 33.65 -33.37
N GLU A 500 4.00 34.85 -33.00
CA GLU A 500 2.65 35.36 -33.29
C GLU A 500 2.34 35.47 -34.79
N ALA A 501 3.31 35.89 -35.61
CA ALA A 501 3.12 35.99 -37.05
C ALA A 501 3.08 34.60 -37.69
N VAL A 502 3.92 33.69 -37.20
CA VAL A 502 4.01 32.30 -37.68
C VAL A 502 2.74 31.53 -37.38
N LYS A 503 2.17 31.65 -36.16
CA LYS A 503 0.92 30.97 -35.77
C LYS A 503 -0.30 31.36 -36.59
N ARG A 504 -0.30 32.55 -37.20
CA ARG A 504 -1.34 33.00 -38.14
C ARG A 504 -1.13 32.50 -39.57
N GLY A 505 0.04 31.95 -39.88
CA GLY A 505 0.37 31.44 -41.21
C GLY A 505 -0.24 30.07 -41.49
N SER A 506 -0.57 29.80 -42.76
CA SER A 506 -1.10 28.50 -43.18
C SER A 506 -0.14 27.35 -42.87
N PHE A 507 1.17 27.58 -42.97
CA PHE A 507 2.19 26.56 -42.70
C PHE A 507 2.17 26.08 -41.23
N TYR A 508 1.85 26.95 -40.26
CA TYR A 508 1.67 26.54 -38.87
C TYR A 508 0.49 25.59 -38.72
N THR A 509 -0.66 25.94 -39.30
CA THR A 509 -1.85 25.07 -39.32
C THR A 509 -1.54 23.73 -39.99
N GLU A 510 -0.78 23.72 -41.08
CA GLU A 510 -0.33 22.48 -41.73
C GLU A 510 0.56 21.61 -40.84
N VAL A 511 1.42 22.21 -40.00
CA VAL A 511 2.27 21.47 -39.04
C VAL A 511 1.41 20.89 -37.91
N VAL A 512 0.51 21.68 -37.35
CA VAL A 512 -0.41 21.24 -36.29
C VAL A 512 -1.30 20.11 -36.80
N ASN A 513 -1.89 20.24 -37.98
CA ASN A 513 -2.69 19.20 -38.62
C ASN A 513 -1.87 17.92 -38.87
N ALA A 514 -0.61 18.05 -39.30
CA ALA A 514 0.26 16.89 -39.48
C ALA A 514 0.51 16.12 -38.17
N TYR A 515 0.63 16.82 -37.03
CA TYR A 515 0.70 16.17 -35.72
C TYR A 515 -0.62 15.51 -35.30
N HIS A 516 -1.78 16.15 -35.55
CA HIS A 516 -3.08 15.52 -35.31
C HIS A 516 -3.26 14.24 -36.13
N GLU A 517 -2.91 14.26 -37.42
CA GLU A 517 -2.91 13.07 -38.28
C GLU A 517 -1.98 11.97 -37.74
N ALA A 518 -0.83 12.34 -37.16
CA ALA A 518 0.08 11.39 -36.53
C ALA A 518 -0.51 10.79 -35.24
N PHE A 519 -1.21 11.59 -34.41
CA PHE A 519 -1.90 11.11 -33.22
C PHE A 519 -2.98 10.09 -33.58
N GLU A 520 -3.84 10.43 -34.56
CA GLU A 520 -4.89 9.55 -35.05
C GLU A 520 -4.32 8.27 -35.68
N ALA A 521 -3.22 8.36 -36.43
CA ALA A 521 -2.57 7.18 -36.99
C ALA A 521 -2.06 6.24 -35.88
N CYS A 522 -1.48 6.77 -34.81
CA CYS A 522 -1.07 5.97 -33.64
C CYS A 522 -2.29 5.35 -32.94
N ALA A 523 -3.39 6.09 -32.80
CA ALA A 523 -4.63 5.57 -32.22
C ALA A 523 -5.19 4.38 -33.02
N ARG A 524 -5.14 4.46 -34.37
CA ARG A 524 -5.51 3.36 -35.28
C ARG A 524 -4.60 2.14 -35.15
N VAL A 525 -3.28 2.33 -35.00
CA VAL A 525 -2.36 1.22 -34.71
C VAL A 525 -2.77 0.53 -33.41
N ARG A 526 -3.06 1.31 -32.36
CA ARG A 526 -3.47 0.78 -31.06
C ARG A 526 -4.84 0.07 -31.09
N ASP A 527 -5.78 0.50 -31.93
CA ASP A 527 -7.05 -0.22 -32.13
C ASP A 527 -6.83 -1.60 -32.78
N LEU A 528 -5.81 -1.77 -33.61
CA LEU A 528 -5.43 -3.05 -34.21
C LEU A 528 -4.58 -3.92 -33.27
N ASP A 529 -3.68 -3.30 -32.51
CA ASP A 529 -2.80 -3.95 -31.55
C ASP A 529 -2.76 -3.15 -30.23
N PRO A 530 -3.52 -3.58 -29.21
CA PRO A 530 -3.54 -2.92 -27.90
C PRO A 530 -2.18 -2.84 -27.21
N GLN A 531 -1.20 -3.66 -27.59
CA GLN A 531 0.15 -3.64 -27.03
C GLN A 531 1.11 -2.71 -27.77
N SER A 532 0.71 -2.18 -28.93
CA SER A 532 1.59 -1.38 -29.80
C SER A 532 2.21 -0.15 -29.14
N PHE A 533 1.59 0.41 -28.10
CA PHE A 533 2.13 1.55 -27.36
C PHE A 533 3.43 1.24 -26.62
N THR A 534 3.69 -0.04 -26.32
CA THR A 534 4.94 -0.50 -25.69
C THR A 534 6.11 -0.55 -26.70
N SER A 535 5.82 -0.47 -28.01
CA SER A 535 6.86 -0.38 -29.04
C SER A 535 7.72 0.86 -28.84
N LYS A 536 9.02 0.75 -29.16
CA LYS A 536 9.98 1.82 -28.94
C LYS A 536 9.59 3.15 -29.61
N TRP A 537 9.09 3.10 -30.84
CA TRP A 537 8.73 4.31 -31.61
C TRP A 537 7.51 5.01 -31.00
N PHE A 538 6.48 4.24 -30.61
CA PHE A 538 5.27 4.79 -29.99
C PHE A 538 5.61 5.34 -28.62
N ARG A 539 6.30 4.58 -27.77
CA ARG A 539 6.72 5.03 -26.43
C ARG A 539 7.46 6.36 -26.46
N ILE A 540 8.43 6.53 -27.38
CA ILE A 540 9.16 7.80 -27.53
C ILE A 540 8.22 8.94 -27.92
N PHE A 541 7.31 8.72 -28.87
CA PHE A 541 6.37 9.74 -29.33
C PHE A 541 5.34 10.09 -28.26
N TYR A 542 4.84 9.11 -27.50
CA TYR A 542 3.94 9.30 -26.37
C TYR A 542 4.60 10.14 -25.27
N GLN A 543 5.83 9.79 -24.87
CA GLN A 543 6.58 10.51 -23.84
C GLN A 543 6.81 11.98 -24.23
N ARG A 544 7.14 12.25 -25.50
CA ARG A 544 7.27 13.63 -26.02
C ARG A 544 5.96 14.41 -25.91
N ASN A 545 4.84 13.78 -26.24
CA ASN A 545 3.51 14.39 -26.12
C ASN A 545 3.11 14.65 -24.65
N TYR A 546 3.38 13.70 -23.74
CA TYR A 546 3.15 13.89 -22.31
C TYR A 546 3.93 15.09 -21.76
N ASN A 547 5.23 15.16 -22.07
CA ASN A 547 6.07 16.29 -21.65
C ASN A 547 5.60 17.63 -22.28
N ALA A 548 5.23 17.64 -23.56
CA ALA A 548 4.70 18.84 -24.21
C ALA A 548 3.39 19.32 -23.59
N LEU A 549 2.47 18.40 -23.28
CA LEU A 549 1.22 18.71 -22.58
C LEU A 549 1.46 19.18 -21.14
N MET A 550 2.49 18.68 -20.46
CA MET A 550 2.90 19.15 -19.14
C MET A 550 3.35 20.60 -19.19
N ILE A 551 4.25 20.95 -20.12
CA ILE A 551 4.69 22.34 -20.32
C ILE A 551 3.52 23.22 -20.72
N LYS A 552 2.64 22.74 -21.60
CA LYS A 552 1.41 23.45 -21.98
C LYS A 552 0.49 23.70 -20.79
N SER A 553 0.28 22.72 -19.92
CA SER A 553 -0.57 22.88 -18.74
C SER A 553 -0.05 24.01 -17.85
N VAL A 554 1.27 24.07 -17.62
CA VAL A 554 1.89 25.15 -16.83
C VAL A 554 1.80 26.49 -17.56
N TYR A 555 1.99 26.51 -18.88
CA TYR A 555 1.81 27.70 -19.70
C TYR A 555 0.37 28.24 -19.61
N ASP A 556 -0.65 27.40 -19.80
CA ASP A 556 -2.05 27.80 -19.70
C ASP A 556 -2.35 28.36 -18.29
N ASN A 557 -1.88 27.68 -17.23
CA ASN A 557 -2.05 28.17 -15.85
C ASN A 557 -1.37 29.53 -15.62
N LEU A 558 -0.21 29.76 -16.24
CA LEU A 558 0.49 31.04 -16.17
C LEU A 558 -0.30 32.16 -16.86
N ILE A 559 -0.80 31.90 -18.07
CA ILE A 559 -1.58 32.87 -18.86
C ILE A 559 -2.87 33.21 -18.12
N ASP A 560 -3.59 32.20 -17.64
CA ASP A 560 -4.87 32.35 -16.95
C ASP A 560 -4.74 32.73 -15.46
N SER A 561 -3.50 32.79 -14.94
CA SER A 561 -3.19 33.05 -13.53
C SER A 561 -3.90 32.10 -12.56
N VAL A 562 -3.97 30.82 -12.91
CA VAL A 562 -4.57 29.78 -12.07
C VAL A 562 -3.67 29.53 -10.85
N ASP A 563 -4.26 29.38 -9.66
CA ASP A 563 -3.58 29.00 -8.41
C ASP A 563 -2.29 29.79 -8.12
N ASP A 564 -2.27 31.10 -8.39
CA ASP A 564 -1.10 31.98 -8.17
C ASP A 564 0.19 31.53 -8.86
N VAL A 565 0.07 30.72 -9.93
CA VAL A 565 1.18 30.10 -10.66
C VAL A 565 2.21 31.10 -11.17
N ARG A 566 1.81 32.34 -11.47
CA ARG A 566 2.73 33.42 -11.87
C ARG A 566 3.76 33.72 -10.79
N TYR A 567 3.30 33.81 -9.55
CA TYR A 567 4.16 34.08 -8.41
C TYR A 567 5.04 32.87 -8.10
N TRP A 568 4.45 31.68 -8.06
CA TRP A 568 5.20 30.42 -7.87
C TRP A 568 6.31 30.23 -8.90
N MET A 569 6.01 30.35 -10.19
CA MET A 569 7.01 30.20 -11.26
C MET A 569 8.12 31.24 -11.15
N HIS A 570 7.80 32.48 -10.75
CA HIS A 570 8.79 33.52 -10.50
C HIS A 570 9.74 33.12 -9.35
N ARG A 571 9.21 32.65 -8.22
CA ARG A 571 10.01 32.20 -7.07
C ARG A 571 10.85 30.97 -7.41
N LEU A 572 10.25 29.99 -8.08
CA LEU A 572 10.94 28.79 -8.55
C LEU A 572 12.14 29.13 -9.45
N ARG A 573 11.95 30.02 -10.44
CA ARG A 573 13.02 30.45 -11.34
C ARG A 573 14.12 31.23 -10.63
N CYS A 574 13.76 32.14 -9.72
CA CYS A 574 14.73 32.89 -8.94
C CYS A 574 15.59 31.94 -8.10
N GLY A 575 14.96 30.98 -7.42
CA GLY A 575 15.65 29.96 -6.65
C GLY A 575 16.58 29.08 -7.50
N ALA A 576 16.13 28.65 -8.68
CA ALA A 576 16.93 27.84 -9.59
C ALA A 576 18.13 28.60 -10.20
N SER A 577 18.02 29.93 -10.33
CA SER A 577 19.07 30.76 -10.96
C SER A 577 20.07 31.32 -9.95
N TYR A 578 19.59 31.70 -8.75
CA TYR A 578 20.38 32.46 -7.77
C TYR A 578 20.56 31.71 -6.43
N GLY A 579 19.95 30.53 -6.28
CA GLY A 579 19.88 29.80 -5.01
C GLY A 579 18.77 30.31 -4.10
N ALA A 580 18.60 29.66 -2.94
CA ALA A 580 17.65 30.13 -1.93
C ALA A 580 18.08 31.51 -1.40
N PRO A 581 17.12 32.42 -1.11
CA PRO A 581 17.45 33.70 -0.48
C PRO A 581 18.19 33.42 0.83
N ARG A 582 19.41 33.95 0.98
CA ARG A 582 20.15 33.86 2.24
C ARG A 582 19.40 34.68 3.28
N ARG A 583 18.81 34.01 4.28
CA ARG A 583 18.38 34.69 5.50
C ARG A 583 19.64 35.09 6.27
N ASN A 584 19.80 36.39 6.54
CA ASN A 584 20.68 36.80 7.63
C ASN A 584 19.96 36.46 8.93
N ASP A 585 20.28 35.30 9.50
CA ASP A 585 19.70 34.85 10.76
C ASP A 585 19.96 35.84 11.92
N ASP A 586 20.96 36.72 11.78
CA ASP A 586 21.23 37.81 12.72
C ASP A 586 20.10 38.86 12.79
N ASP A 587 19.33 39.04 11.70
CA ASP A 587 18.21 40.00 11.67
C ASP A 587 16.99 39.47 12.44
N LEU A 588 16.78 38.15 12.47
CA LEU A 588 15.74 37.48 13.29
C LEU A 588 16.03 37.58 14.81
N ILE A 589 17.29 37.75 15.18
CA ILE A 589 17.70 37.95 16.58
C ILE A 589 17.45 39.41 16.99
N ARG A 590 17.54 40.37 16.06
CA ARG A 590 17.50 41.82 16.37
C ARG A 590 16.12 42.47 16.29
N GLU A 591 15.20 42.02 15.44
CA GLU A 591 13.94 42.74 15.22
C GLU A 591 12.71 41.90 15.61
N GLY A 592 12.10 42.24 16.76
CA GLY A 592 10.83 41.66 17.24
C GLY A 592 9.59 42.24 16.57
N LYS A 593 9.65 42.60 15.28
CA LYS A 593 8.50 43.10 14.52
C LYS A 593 8.11 42.09 13.46
N GLU A 594 6.83 41.72 13.42
CA GLU A 594 6.27 41.02 12.27
C GLU A 594 6.52 41.85 11.01
N PRO A 595 7.02 41.23 9.92
CA PRO A 595 7.23 41.97 8.69
C PRO A 595 5.85 42.39 8.12
N PRO A 596 5.74 43.58 7.51
CA PRO A 596 4.54 43.97 6.79
C PRO A 596 4.23 42.95 5.68
N ASN A 597 2.97 42.90 5.24
CA ASN A 597 2.48 42.00 4.18
C ASN A 597 3.51 41.98 3.02
N VAL A 598 4.15 40.83 2.80
CA VAL A 598 5.35 40.73 1.96
C VAL A 598 5.05 41.09 0.51
N PHE A 599 3.80 40.91 0.06
CA PHE A 599 3.36 41.42 -1.22
C PHE A 599 3.44 42.96 -1.29
N GLU A 600 3.05 43.67 -0.23
CA GLU A 600 3.19 45.14 -0.15
C GLU A 600 4.64 45.58 -0.02
N LYS A 601 5.49 44.84 0.73
CA LYS A 601 6.92 45.12 0.82
C LYS A 601 7.65 44.86 -0.51
N PHE A 602 7.32 43.77 -1.19
CA PHE A 602 7.80 43.46 -2.53
C PHE A 602 7.36 44.53 -3.53
N LEU A 603 6.08 44.94 -3.50
CA LEU A 603 5.57 46.05 -4.31
C LEU A 603 6.24 47.38 -3.96
N SER A 604 6.56 47.66 -2.69
CA SER A 604 7.27 48.87 -2.29
C SER A 604 8.73 48.85 -2.75
N ASP A 605 9.41 47.71 -2.64
CA ASP A 605 10.80 47.54 -3.09
C ASP A 605 10.90 47.64 -4.63
N ILE A 606 9.83 47.29 -5.36
CA ILE A 606 9.69 47.47 -6.81
C ILE A 606 9.66 48.96 -7.22
N THR A 607 9.25 49.88 -6.34
CA THR A 607 9.07 51.30 -6.69
C THR A 607 10.35 52.15 -6.69
N GLY A 608 11.51 51.60 -6.28
CA GLY A 608 12.79 52.32 -6.29
C GLY A 608 13.38 52.56 -7.69
N GLU A 609 13.67 53.81 -8.06
CA GLU A 609 14.02 54.23 -9.43
C GLU A 609 15.32 53.64 -10.01
N ASN A 610 16.26 53.17 -9.19
CA ASN A 610 17.55 52.61 -9.65
C ASN A 610 17.55 51.10 -9.91
N VAL A 611 16.42 50.42 -9.72
CA VAL A 611 16.29 48.95 -9.76
C VAL A 611 15.60 48.45 -11.04
N LYS A 612 15.00 49.35 -11.83
CA LYS A 612 14.18 49.03 -13.00
C LYS A 612 14.87 48.21 -14.11
N SER A 613 16.16 48.39 -14.37
CA SER A 613 16.84 47.70 -15.49
C SER A 613 17.26 46.26 -15.18
N LEU A 614 17.47 45.92 -13.91
CA LEU A 614 17.84 44.55 -13.47
C LEU A 614 16.60 43.66 -13.26
N PHE A 615 15.42 44.27 -13.10
CA PHE A 615 14.16 43.57 -12.83
C PHE A 615 13.35 43.25 -14.10
N ASP A 616 13.55 44.00 -15.19
CA ASP A 616 12.79 43.81 -16.42
C ASP A 616 13.15 42.52 -17.19
N SER A 617 14.19 41.79 -16.79
CA SER A 617 14.50 40.43 -17.29
C SER A 617 14.12 39.32 -16.30
N ASN A 618 14.04 39.62 -15.00
CA ASN A 618 13.79 38.64 -13.93
C ASN A 618 12.29 38.42 -13.60
N CYS A 619 11.41 39.35 -13.95
CA CYS A 619 9.97 39.27 -13.67
C CYS A 619 9.14 38.66 -14.82
N ILE A 620 9.70 37.73 -15.59
CA ILE A 620 9.07 37.20 -16.82
C ILE A 620 7.64 36.67 -16.60
N PHE A 621 7.41 35.99 -15.48
CA PHE A 621 6.15 35.31 -15.16
C PHE A 621 5.11 36.22 -14.53
N LEU A 622 5.51 37.36 -13.99
CA LEU A 622 4.58 38.32 -13.38
C LEU A 622 3.83 39.14 -14.43
N ASN A 623 4.41 39.30 -15.63
CA ASN A 623 3.82 40.01 -16.75
C ASN A 623 3.88 39.16 -18.04
N PRO A 624 3.22 37.99 -18.08
CA PRO A 624 3.37 37.06 -19.19
C PRO A 624 2.84 37.65 -20.52
N THR A 625 1.88 38.58 -20.46
CA THR A 625 1.32 39.26 -21.64
C THR A 625 2.30 40.19 -22.36
N LYS A 626 3.42 40.57 -21.71
CA LYS A 626 4.49 41.41 -22.30
C LYS A 626 5.61 40.58 -22.92
N ARG A 627 5.52 39.25 -22.86
CA ARG A 627 6.56 38.32 -23.29
C ARG A 627 6.07 37.51 -24.46
N SER A 628 7.00 37.10 -25.30
CA SER A 628 6.65 36.13 -26.33
C SER A 628 6.35 34.77 -25.69
N GLU A 629 5.49 33.99 -26.34
CA GLU A 629 5.18 32.64 -25.90
C GLU A 629 6.45 31.78 -25.76
N GLN A 630 7.39 31.88 -26.70
CA GLN A 630 8.59 31.06 -26.71
C GLN A 630 9.57 31.42 -25.58
N GLU A 631 9.68 32.70 -25.23
CA GLU A 631 10.42 33.14 -24.03
C GLU A 631 9.80 32.59 -22.74
N LEU A 632 8.46 32.52 -22.66
CA LEU A 632 7.77 31.91 -21.52
C LEU A 632 8.02 30.40 -21.46
N VAL A 633 7.95 29.69 -22.58
CA VAL A 633 8.26 28.25 -22.66
C VAL A 633 9.69 27.98 -22.19
N ASP A 634 10.68 28.76 -22.66
CA ASP A 634 12.06 28.65 -22.22
C ASP A 634 12.21 28.86 -20.72
N ALA A 635 11.56 29.89 -20.18
CA ALA A 635 11.60 30.15 -18.75
C ALA A 635 10.91 29.04 -17.94
N ILE A 636 9.80 28.46 -18.44
CA ILE A 636 9.14 27.33 -17.78
C ILE A 636 10.09 26.13 -17.73
N LEU A 637 10.74 25.79 -18.84
CA LEU A 637 11.70 24.70 -18.91
C LEU A 637 12.86 24.90 -17.93
N ASP A 638 13.41 26.12 -17.86
CA ASP A 638 14.51 26.46 -16.96
C ASP A 638 14.14 26.36 -15.48
N ALA A 639 12.94 26.81 -15.12
CA ALA A 639 12.44 26.75 -13.76
C ALA A 639 12.05 25.32 -13.37
N LEU A 640 11.32 24.60 -14.21
CA LEU A 640 10.62 23.39 -13.83
C LEU A 640 11.42 22.10 -14.02
N ILE A 641 12.20 21.98 -15.10
CA ILE A 641 12.89 20.71 -15.43
C ILE A 641 14.23 20.64 -14.72
N PHE A 642 14.37 19.67 -13.82
CA PHE A 642 15.56 19.48 -13.00
C PHE A 642 16.77 19.16 -13.86
N ASP A 643 16.71 18.07 -14.63
CA ASP A 643 17.83 17.59 -15.42
C ASP A 643 18.14 18.50 -16.62
N LYS A 644 19.40 18.90 -16.76
CA LYS A 644 19.84 19.82 -17.81
C LYS A 644 19.74 19.18 -19.20
N TYR A 645 20.05 17.90 -19.33
CA TYR A 645 20.02 17.20 -20.62
C TYR A 645 18.58 17.04 -21.12
N GLU A 646 17.66 16.63 -20.24
CA GLU A 646 16.23 16.58 -20.54
C GLU A 646 15.68 17.95 -20.91
N ARG A 647 16.09 19.00 -20.21
CA ARG A 647 15.69 20.37 -20.52
C ARG A 647 16.10 20.79 -21.93
N GLU A 648 17.36 20.58 -22.31
CA GLU A 648 17.84 20.92 -23.65
C GLU A 648 17.21 20.06 -24.74
N LYS A 649 16.91 18.79 -24.44
CA LYS A 649 16.13 17.93 -25.34
C LYS A 649 14.73 18.49 -25.58
N LEU A 650 14.02 18.90 -24.52
CA LEU A 650 12.68 19.50 -24.61
C LEU A 650 12.71 20.88 -25.29
N ARG A 651 13.76 21.68 -25.05
CA ARG A 651 13.99 22.98 -25.68
C ARG A 651 14.01 22.88 -27.21
N ASN A 652 14.47 21.75 -27.74
CA ASN A 652 14.59 21.51 -29.18
C ASN A 652 13.45 20.65 -29.76
N ASP A 653 12.45 20.25 -28.96
CA ASP A 653 11.34 19.43 -29.43
C ASP A 653 10.20 20.30 -30.02
N PRO A 654 9.82 20.13 -31.29
CA PRO A 654 8.72 20.89 -31.88
C PRO A 654 7.40 20.79 -31.11
N LEU A 655 7.08 19.63 -30.50
CA LEU A 655 5.82 19.46 -29.76
C LEU A 655 5.72 20.40 -28.56
N VAL A 656 6.84 20.60 -27.85
CA VAL A 656 6.92 21.53 -26.70
C VAL A 656 6.76 22.97 -27.16
N ARG A 657 7.29 23.30 -28.35
CA ARG A 657 7.29 24.66 -28.90
C ARG A 657 5.95 25.07 -29.51
N LEU A 658 5.27 24.12 -30.13
CA LEU A 658 3.97 24.35 -30.77
C LEU A 658 2.83 24.49 -29.74
N LEU A 659 2.99 23.94 -28.53
CA LEU A 659 1.96 23.92 -27.48
C LEU A 659 0.59 23.46 -28.01
N ILE A 660 0.60 22.43 -28.87
CA ILE A 660 -0.59 21.93 -29.56
C ILE A 660 -1.65 21.57 -28.51
N PRO A 661 -2.86 22.17 -28.52
CA PRO A 661 -3.95 21.76 -27.65
C PRO A 661 -4.61 20.47 -28.17
N ASN A 662 -5.20 19.72 -27.26
CA ASN A 662 -6.21 18.74 -27.66
C ASN A 662 -7.46 19.47 -28.16
N PRO A 663 -8.19 18.91 -29.15
CA PRO A 663 -9.50 19.40 -29.52
C PRO A 663 -10.40 19.61 -28.30
N ASP A 664 -11.23 20.65 -28.35
CA ASP A 664 -12.27 20.87 -27.35
C ASP A 664 -13.32 19.75 -27.40
N GLY A 665 -13.98 19.50 -26.28
CA GLY A 665 -14.98 18.43 -26.16
C GLY A 665 -14.86 17.67 -24.85
N ASN A 666 -15.90 16.90 -24.56
CA ASN A 666 -15.95 16.06 -23.37
C ASN A 666 -15.32 14.69 -23.66
N TYR A 667 -14.81 14.06 -22.60
CA TYR A 667 -14.19 12.74 -22.64
C TYR A 667 -15.13 11.71 -22.01
N ASP A 668 -15.26 10.57 -22.68
CA ASP A 668 -15.99 9.40 -22.20
C ASP A 668 -15.13 8.66 -21.16
N PHE A 669 -14.97 9.28 -20.00
CA PHE A 669 -13.96 8.87 -19.03
C PHE A 669 -14.26 9.30 -17.59
N THR A 670 -13.94 8.43 -16.64
CA THR A 670 -13.99 8.71 -15.20
C THR A 670 -12.63 8.50 -14.56
N VAL A 671 -12.30 9.31 -13.55
CA VAL A 671 -11.06 9.16 -12.78
C VAL A 671 -11.37 8.62 -11.40
N VAL A 672 -10.70 7.53 -11.01
CA VAL A 672 -10.68 7.07 -9.62
C VAL A 672 -9.37 7.54 -8.99
N THR A 673 -9.48 8.24 -7.87
CA THR A 673 -8.34 8.82 -7.17
C THR A 673 -8.06 8.08 -5.87
N ALA A 674 -6.81 7.66 -5.69
CA ALA A 674 -6.30 6.96 -4.52
C ALA A 674 -5.15 7.78 -3.92
N MET A 675 -5.38 8.27 -2.70
CA MET A 675 -4.51 9.24 -2.08
C MET A 675 -3.54 8.60 -1.07
N GLY A 676 -2.52 9.36 -0.69
CA GLY A 676 -1.40 8.92 0.15
C GLY A 676 -1.69 8.96 1.66
N VAL A 677 -0.63 8.80 2.46
CA VAL A 677 -0.73 8.72 3.94
C VAL A 677 -1.33 9.97 4.57
N ILE A 678 -1.01 11.16 4.05
CA ILE A 678 -1.31 12.44 4.70
C ILE A 678 -2.72 12.95 4.32
N THR A 679 -3.61 12.06 3.87
CA THR A 679 -4.87 12.44 3.23
C THR A 679 -6.07 11.89 3.97
N ASP A 680 -7.14 12.68 4.06
CA ASP A 680 -8.38 12.33 4.78
C ASP A 680 -9.32 11.46 3.94
N GLY A 681 -8.76 10.56 3.12
CA GLY A 681 -9.52 9.63 2.29
C GLY A 681 -10.55 10.34 1.43
N LYS A 682 -11.83 9.99 1.59
CA LYS A 682 -12.94 10.62 0.85
C LYS A 682 -13.09 12.12 1.12
N ALA A 683 -12.65 12.61 2.28
CA ALA A 683 -12.72 14.02 2.66
C ALA A 683 -11.47 14.83 2.28
N GLY A 684 -10.41 14.18 1.74
CA GLY A 684 -9.19 14.87 1.32
C GLY A 684 -9.44 15.88 0.20
N THR A 685 -8.65 16.96 0.16
CA THR A 685 -8.79 18.08 -0.79
C THR A 685 -7.64 18.13 -1.81
N GLU A 686 -6.81 17.09 -1.86
CA GLU A 686 -5.61 17.05 -2.69
C GLU A 686 -6.02 17.07 -4.15
N LEU A 687 -5.44 17.99 -4.93
CA LEU A 687 -5.79 18.18 -6.34
C LEU A 687 -7.28 18.50 -6.60
N GLN A 688 -8.09 18.80 -5.57
CA GLN A 688 -9.53 19.00 -5.71
C GLN A 688 -9.88 20.06 -6.76
N ASN A 689 -9.21 21.21 -6.72
CA ASN A 689 -9.42 22.30 -7.69
C ASN A 689 -9.05 21.89 -9.11
N ALA A 690 -7.97 21.11 -9.28
CA ALA A 690 -7.54 20.63 -10.59
C ALA A 690 -8.53 19.61 -11.16
N LEU A 691 -9.07 18.70 -10.34
CA LEU A 691 -10.10 17.75 -10.72
C LEU A 691 -11.41 18.45 -11.12
N GLN A 692 -11.84 19.47 -10.37
CA GLN A 692 -13.01 20.28 -10.71
C GLN A 692 -12.82 21.04 -12.03
N ARG A 693 -11.63 21.58 -12.29
CA ARG A 693 -11.30 22.20 -13.58
C ARG A 693 -11.30 21.18 -14.70
N LEU A 694 -10.80 19.96 -14.46
CA LEU A 694 -10.83 18.87 -15.43
C LEU A 694 -12.27 18.49 -15.77
N GLU A 695 -13.13 18.33 -14.77
CA GLU A 695 -14.56 18.06 -14.96
C GLU A 695 -15.23 19.17 -15.78
N LYS A 696 -14.94 20.44 -15.46
CA LYS A 696 -15.49 21.59 -16.18
C LYS A 696 -15.00 21.67 -17.64
N LYS A 697 -13.72 21.40 -17.89
CA LYS A 697 -13.09 21.58 -19.21
C LYS A 697 -13.27 20.38 -20.13
N ARG A 698 -13.34 19.17 -19.57
CA ARG A 698 -13.34 17.90 -20.31
C ARG A 698 -14.54 16.99 -19.97
N GLY A 699 -15.45 17.39 -19.09
CA GLY A 699 -16.58 16.56 -18.68
C GLY A 699 -16.21 15.30 -17.88
N VAL A 700 -14.93 15.14 -17.52
CA VAL A 700 -14.42 13.95 -16.81
C VAL A 700 -14.90 13.94 -15.37
N LYS A 701 -15.68 12.93 -15.00
CA LYS A 701 -16.10 12.74 -13.61
C LYS A 701 -14.96 12.16 -12.80
N PHE A 702 -14.96 12.40 -11.49
CA PHE A 702 -13.99 11.77 -10.59
C PHE A 702 -14.67 11.20 -9.34
N ILE A 703 -14.12 10.10 -8.85
CA ILE A 703 -14.51 9.44 -7.61
C ILE A 703 -13.26 9.35 -6.74
N ARG A 704 -13.39 9.79 -5.49
CA ARG A 704 -12.32 9.70 -4.49
C ARG A 704 -12.53 8.45 -3.64
N ALA A 705 -11.52 7.58 -3.62
CA ALA A 705 -11.53 6.40 -2.77
C ALA A 705 -11.38 6.81 -1.29
N ASP A 706 -12.10 6.12 -0.41
CA ASP A 706 -12.06 6.39 1.03
C ASP A 706 -10.87 5.67 1.69
N THR A 707 -9.67 5.91 1.17
CA THR A 707 -8.43 5.34 1.70
C THR A 707 -8.11 5.99 3.05
N ALA A 708 -7.64 5.21 4.02
CA ALA A 708 -7.26 5.76 5.33
C ALA A 708 -5.74 5.82 5.54
N THR A 709 -5.35 6.86 6.27
CA THR A 709 -3.97 7.15 6.68
C THR A 709 -3.31 5.96 7.38
N ALA A 710 -2.10 5.64 6.92
CA ALA A 710 -1.25 4.62 7.52
C ALA A 710 -1.95 3.26 7.68
N ARG A 711 -2.81 2.86 6.74
CA ARG A 711 -3.39 1.50 6.67
C ARG A 711 -2.64 0.64 5.65
N SER A 712 -2.84 -0.68 5.73
CA SER A 712 -2.23 -1.64 4.80
C SER A 712 -2.70 -1.42 3.36
N PHE A 713 -1.94 -1.97 2.41
CA PHE A 713 -2.25 -1.89 1.00
C PHE A 713 -3.58 -2.58 0.67
N GLU A 714 -3.87 -3.73 1.28
CA GLU A 714 -5.09 -4.50 1.07
C GLU A 714 -6.32 -3.73 1.54
N TYR A 715 -6.27 -3.14 2.73
CA TYR A 715 -7.38 -2.32 3.25
C TYR A 715 -7.69 -1.14 2.32
N ASN A 716 -6.65 -0.40 1.92
CA ASN A 716 -6.85 0.74 1.03
C ASN A 716 -7.25 0.30 -0.38
N ALA A 717 -6.79 -0.85 -0.85
CA ALA A 717 -7.19 -1.44 -2.11
C ALA A 717 -8.68 -1.80 -2.13
N GLU A 718 -9.23 -2.35 -1.05
CA GLU A 718 -10.68 -2.61 -0.93
C GLU A 718 -11.50 -1.32 -1.06
N ARG A 719 -11.09 -0.24 -0.39
CA ARG A 719 -11.73 1.09 -0.52
C ARG A 719 -11.63 1.66 -1.94
N ILE A 720 -10.52 1.39 -2.64
CA ILE A 720 -10.35 1.77 -4.06
C ILE A 720 -11.24 0.90 -4.96
N ILE A 721 -11.40 -0.39 -4.67
CA ILE A 721 -12.30 -1.28 -5.41
C ILE A 721 -13.74 -0.80 -5.30
N GLU A 722 -14.20 -0.38 -4.11
CA GLU A 722 -15.52 0.24 -3.94
C GLU A 722 -15.71 1.49 -4.80
N ALA A 723 -14.68 2.35 -4.89
CA ALA A 723 -14.69 3.51 -5.76
C ALA A 723 -14.70 3.13 -7.26
N ILE A 724 -13.95 2.08 -7.66
CA ILE A 724 -13.98 1.51 -9.00
C ILE A 724 -15.37 0.98 -9.33
N GLU A 725 -16.02 0.26 -8.41
CA GLU A 725 -17.37 -0.25 -8.60
C GLU A 725 -18.40 0.87 -8.77
N ALA A 726 -18.24 2.00 -8.07
CA ALA A 726 -19.09 3.17 -8.25
C ALA A 726 -19.00 3.76 -9.67
N THR A 727 -17.89 3.55 -10.40
CA THR A 727 -17.78 4.02 -11.79
C THR A 727 -18.72 3.28 -12.76
N LYS A 728 -19.25 2.11 -12.37
CA LYS A 728 -20.23 1.35 -13.17
C LYS A 728 -21.48 2.17 -13.49
N VAL A 729 -21.85 3.12 -12.63
CA VAL A 729 -23.00 4.02 -12.82
C VAL A 729 -22.84 4.90 -14.06
N TYR A 730 -21.61 5.27 -14.41
CA TYR A 730 -21.33 6.11 -15.58
C TYR A 730 -21.24 5.31 -16.88
N ASN A 731 -20.95 4.00 -16.81
CA ASN A 731 -20.77 3.12 -17.97
C ASN A 731 -19.72 3.61 -18.99
N VAL A 732 -18.66 4.24 -18.49
CA VAL A 732 -17.52 4.73 -19.27
C VAL A 732 -16.22 4.09 -18.76
N PRO A 733 -15.15 3.99 -19.58
CA PRO A 733 -13.83 3.60 -19.09
C PRO A 733 -13.33 4.53 -17.98
N PHE A 734 -12.46 4.01 -17.11
CA PHE A 734 -11.87 4.78 -16.02
C PHE A 734 -10.34 4.71 -16.01
N GLY A 735 -9.71 5.68 -15.37
CA GLY A 735 -8.28 5.66 -15.05
C GLY A 735 -8.03 5.76 -13.56
N LEU A 736 -6.88 5.26 -13.14
CA LEU A 736 -6.43 5.27 -11.75
C LEU A 736 -5.35 6.35 -11.55
N ILE A 737 -5.57 7.25 -10.60
CA ILE A 737 -4.53 8.15 -10.09
C ILE A 737 -4.12 7.68 -8.70
N GLY A 738 -2.86 7.31 -8.54
CA GLY A 738 -2.22 7.09 -7.25
C GLY A 738 -1.33 8.27 -6.87
N TYR A 739 -1.36 8.68 -5.60
CA TYR A 739 -0.40 9.63 -5.02
C TYR A 739 0.33 9.01 -3.83
N SER A 740 1.66 9.07 -3.80
CA SER A 740 2.48 8.50 -2.72
C SER A 740 2.19 7.01 -2.53
N GLN A 741 1.82 6.58 -1.32
CA GLN A 741 1.32 5.22 -1.02
C GLN A 741 0.09 4.83 -1.87
N GLY A 742 -0.73 5.80 -2.27
CA GLY A 742 -1.89 5.61 -3.14
C GLY A 742 -1.54 4.95 -4.48
N CYS A 743 -0.27 5.06 -4.91
CA CYS A 743 0.25 4.32 -6.07
C CYS A 743 0.26 2.81 -5.82
N ALA A 744 0.85 2.36 -4.71
CA ALA A 744 0.86 0.95 -4.32
C ALA A 744 -0.56 0.44 -4.06
N ASN A 745 -1.39 1.24 -3.38
CA ASN A 745 -2.78 0.89 -3.10
C ASN A 745 -3.59 0.69 -4.40
N SER A 746 -3.41 1.57 -5.39
CA SER A 746 -4.08 1.45 -6.70
C SER A 746 -3.64 0.21 -7.48
N LEU A 747 -2.33 -0.07 -7.48
CA LEU A 747 -1.78 -1.26 -8.13
C LEU A 747 -2.24 -2.54 -7.42
N MET A 748 -2.34 -2.53 -6.08
CA MET A 748 -2.92 -3.63 -5.32
C MET A 748 -4.41 -3.83 -5.65
N ALA A 749 -5.20 -2.76 -5.76
CA ALA A 749 -6.61 -2.83 -6.14
C ALA A 749 -6.79 -3.45 -7.53
N GLU A 750 -5.98 -3.03 -8.50
CA GLU A 750 -5.95 -3.65 -9.82
C GLU A 750 -5.58 -5.14 -9.73
N SER A 751 -4.51 -5.48 -9.00
CA SER A 751 -4.07 -6.87 -8.86
C SER A 751 -5.13 -7.76 -8.23
N ILE A 752 -5.88 -7.26 -7.25
CA ILE A 752 -7.00 -7.99 -6.63
C ILE A 752 -8.12 -8.21 -7.65
N LEU A 753 -8.51 -7.18 -8.41
CA LEU A 753 -9.56 -7.31 -9.42
C LEU A 753 -9.15 -8.22 -10.58
N TYR A 754 -7.91 -8.08 -11.06
CA TYR A 754 -7.37 -8.86 -12.15
C TYR A 754 -7.12 -10.31 -11.77
N SER A 755 -6.81 -10.59 -10.50
CA SER A 755 -6.70 -11.97 -9.99
C SER A 755 -7.99 -12.49 -9.37
N GLY A 756 -9.07 -11.69 -9.36
CA GLY A 756 -10.30 -11.98 -8.64
C GLY A 756 -11.26 -12.89 -9.41
N THR A 757 -12.55 -12.70 -9.16
CA THR A 757 -13.62 -13.45 -9.83
C THR A 757 -13.72 -13.11 -11.32
N PRO A 758 -14.23 -14.00 -12.18
CA PRO A 758 -14.37 -13.74 -13.62
C PRO A 758 -15.07 -12.41 -13.96
N ALA A 759 -16.10 -12.02 -13.20
CA ALA A 759 -16.78 -10.75 -13.38
C ALA A 759 -15.89 -9.53 -13.05
N GLN A 760 -15.04 -9.64 -12.02
CA GLN A 760 -14.05 -8.60 -11.70
C GLN A 760 -12.97 -8.52 -12.79
N GLN A 761 -12.49 -9.68 -13.26
CA GLN A 761 -11.49 -9.77 -14.32
C GLN A 761 -11.99 -9.17 -15.63
N GLU A 762 -13.21 -9.49 -16.04
CA GLU A 762 -13.83 -8.94 -17.25
C GLU A 762 -13.99 -7.42 -17.14
N TYR A 763 -14.49 -6.96 -15.99
CA TYR A 763 -14.71 -5.54 -15.75
C TYR A 763 -13.40 -4.75 -15.82
N ILE A 764 -12.35 -5.18 -15.11
CA ILE A 764 -11.07 -4.45 -15.12
C ILE A 764 -10.41 -4.50 -16.50
N LYS A 765 -10.44 -5.64 -17.21
CA LYS A 765 -9.91 -5.80 -18.58
C LYS A 765 -10.58 -4.86 -19.58
N ARG A 766 -11.88 -4.63 -19.43
CA ARG A 766 -12.68 -3.80 -20.34
C ARG A 766 -12.62 -2.31 -19.99
N SER A 767 -12.55 -1.97 -18.71
CA SER A 767 -12.83 -0.61 -18.23
C SER A 767 -11.61 0.17 -17.75
N LEU A 768 -10.50 -0.46 -17.34
CA LEU A 768 -9.29 0.29 -16.97
C LEU A 768 -8.55 0.76 -18.23
N ALA A 769 -8.52 2.07 -18.46
CA ALA A 769 -7.93 2.65 -19.67
C ALA A 769 -6.49 3.14 -19.49
N CYS A 770 -6.13 3.69 -18.32
CA CYS A 770 -4.78 4.21 -18.05
C CYS A 770 -4.49 4.41 -16.55
N ARG A 771 -3.20 4.57 -16.21
CA ARG A 771 -2.72 4.84 -14.84
C ARG A 771 -1.86 6.10 -14.77
N GLN A 772 -1.97 6.85 -13.67
CA GLN A 772 -1.07 7.94 -13.31
C GLN A 772 -0.54 7.72 -11.89
N LEU A 773 0.78 7.69 -11.74
CA LEU A 773 1.46 7.52 -10.47
C LEU A 773 2.21 8.81 -10.13
N LEU A 774 1.80 9.47 -9.06
CA LEU A 774 2.37 10.73 -8.58
C LEU A 774 3.25 10.45 -7.38
N PHE A 775 4.55 10.71 -7.48
CA PHE A 775 5.49 10.56 -6.37
C PHE A 775 5.43 9.15 -5.76
N SER A 776 5.47 8.13 -6.63
CA SER A 776 5.16 6.74 -6.28
C SER A 776 6.00 6.23 -5.11
N ALA A 777 5.35 5.80 -4.01
CA ALA A 777 6.01 5.09 -2.92
C ALA A 777 5.83 3.56 -3.04
N ALA A 778 5.60 3.04 -4.25
CA ALA A 778 5.35 1.62 -4.49
C ALA A 778 6.59 0.74 -4.29
N ASN A 779 7.79 1.32 -4.39
CA ASN A 779 9.06 0.66 -4.10
C ASN A 779 9.58 0.96 -2.69
N ALA A 780 8.67 1.21 -1.74
CA ALA A 780 8.97 1.61 -0.37
C ALA A 780 9.62 3.01 -0.28
N SER A 781 9.97 3.40 0.95
CA SER A 781 10.73 4.61 1.24
C SER A 781 11.80 4.30 2.28
N LEU A 782 13.00 4.84 2.10
CA LEU A 782 14.08 4.76 3.09
C LEU A 782 13.65 5.34 4.44
N HIS A 783 12.77 6.35 4.46
CA HIS A 783 12.20 6.85 5.69
C HIS A 783 11.35 5.80 6.40
N GLY A 784 10.58 4.99 5.67
CA GLY A 784 9.82 3.88 6.23
C GLY A 784 10.72 2.90 6.97
N ALA A 785 11.76 2.40 6.29
CA ALA A 785 12.72 1.46 6.87
C ALA A 785 13.54 2.06 8.03
N ALA A 786 13.96 3.33 7.92
CA ALA A 786 14.66 4.02 9.00
C ALA A 786 13.76 4.22 10.23
N THR A 787 12.52 4.65 10.03
CA THR A 787 11.54 4.85 11.11
C THR A 787 11.22 3.54 11.80
N ASP A 788 11.10 2.45 11.05
CA ASP A 788 10.90 1.12 11.60
C ASP A 788 12.07 0.70 12.51
N LYS A 789 13.30 0.83 12.03
CA LYS A 789 14.51 0.52 12.81
C LYS A 789 14.63 1.39 14.07
N LYS A 790 14.25 2.67 13.99
CA LYS A 790 14.18 3.57 15.15
C LYS A 790 13.14 3.12 16.16
N ALA A 791 11.93 2.77 15.71
CA ALA A 791 10.86 2.30 16.58
C ALA A 791 11.28 1.02 17.33
N SER A 792 11.87 0.03 16.66
CA SER A 792 12.40 -1.17 17.32
C SER A 792 13.44 -0.82 18.39
N ARG A 793 14.41 0.05 18.07
CA ARG A 793 15.44 0.49 19.04
C ARG A 793 14.82 1.20 20.24
N LEU A 794 13.86 2.08 20.02
CA LEU A 794 13.17 2.80 21.11
C LEU A 794 12.41 1.85 22.03
N ILE A 795 11.72 0.84 21.49
CA ILE A 795 11.03 -0.18 22.29
C ILE A 795 12.03 -0.93 23.18
N VAL A 796 13.18 -1.36 22.61
CA VAL A 796 14.25 -2.04 23.37
C VAL A 796 14.81 -1.15 24.47
N MET A 797 15.08 0.12 24.17
CA MET A 797 15.59 1.08 25.15
C MET A 797 14.58 1.37 26.27
N LEU A 798 13.28 1.42 25.96
CA LEU A 798 12.22 1.56 26.95
C LEU A 798 12.12 0.32 27.85
N GLU A 799 12.28 -0.87 27.27
CA GLU A 799 12.32 -2.12 28.02
C GLU A 799 13.53 -2.16 28.97
N GLU A 800 14.72 -1.82 28.49
CA GLU A 800 15.94 -1.72 29.31
C GLU A 800 15.79 -0.70 30.44
N PHE A 801 15.19 0.46 30.15
CA PHE A 801 14.88 1.48 31.14
C PHE A 801 13.95 0.95 32.21
N ALA A 802 12.84 0.30 31.82
CA ALA A 802 11.89 -0.29 32.75
C ALA A 802 12.54 -1.37 33.63
N LYS A 803 13.42 -2.21 33.06
CA LYS A 803 14.19 -3.24 33.79
C LYS A 803 15.12 -2.64 34.82
N TYR A 804 15.85 -1.57 34.46
CA TYR A 804 16.72 -0.89 35.41
C TYR A 804 15.93 -0.33 36.60
N GLN A 805 14.75 0.22 36.33
CA GLN A 805 13.88 0.75 37.37
C GLN A 805 13.24 -0.33 38.26
N GLN A 806 13.46 -1.63 37.96
CA GLN A 806 12.88 -2.72 38.74
C GLN A 806 13.33 -2.75 40.20
N GLY A 807 14.52 -2.21 40.50
CA GLY A 807 15.05 -2.11 41.86
C GLY A 807 14.50 -0.92 42.67
N TYR A 808 13.90 0.09 42.02
CA TYR A 808 13.49 1.34 42.67
C TYR A 808 11.98 1.46 42.86
N PHE A 809 11.19 0.94 41.92
CA PHE A 809 9.74 1.00 41.99
C PHE A 809 9.12 -0.27 42.59
N SER A 810 7.87 -0.16 43.04
CA SER A 810 7.11 -1.36 43.39
C SER A 810 6.82 -2.19 42.13
N ARG A 811 6.74 -3.51 42.30
CA ARG A 811 6.32 -4.43 41.21
C ARG A 811 4.99 -4.00 40.59
N ALA A 812 4.07 -3.47 41.40
CA ALA A 812 2.78 -2.97 40.94
C ALA A 812 2.93 -1.77 39.98
N LEU A 813 3.74 -0.75 40.32
CA LEU A 813 3.94 0.41 39.45
C LEU A 813 4.63 0.03 38.14
N GLN A 814 5.60 -0.88 38.18
CA GLN A 814 6.29 -1.38 36.99
C GLN A 814 5.33 -2.14 36.07
N THR A 815 4.52 -3.03 36.64
CA THR A 815 3.46 -3.73 35.91
C THR A 815 2.49 -2.71 35.31
N THR A 816 2.03 -1.69 36.04
CA THR A 816 1.17 -0.64 35.49
C THR A 816 1.81 0.13 34.32
N ILE A 817 3.10 0.51 34.42
CA ILE A 817 3.79 1.22 33.34
C ILE A 817 3.94 0.32 32.11
N LEU A 818 4.39 -0.92 32.30
CA LEU A 818 4.54 -1.88 31.21
C LEU A 818 3.18 -2.21 30.59
N ASP A 819 2.13 -2.40 31.39
CA ASP A 819 0.76 -2.63 30.92
C ASP A 819 0.22 -1.41 30.17
N THR A 820 0.60 -0.19 30.57
CA THR A 820 0.24 1.04 29.85
C THR A 820 0.95 1.10 28.50
N ILE A 821 2.25 0.82 28.45
CA ILE A 821 3.02 0.77 27.19
C ILE A 821 2.47 -0.33 26.30
N THR A 822 2.28 -1.54 26.82
CA THR A 822 1.67 -2.67 26.12
C THR A 822 0.27 -2.31 25.66
N SER A 823 -0.56 -1.63 26.46
CA SER A 823 -1.90 -1.19 26.04
C SER A 823 -1.87 -0.14 24.92
N VAL A 824 -0.85 0.72 24.87
CA VAL A 824 -0.65 1.68 23.77
C VAL A 824 -0.19 0.95 22.50
N LEU A 825 0.77 0.02 22.63
CA LEU A 825 1.25 -0.82 21.52
C LEU A 825 0.18 -1.79 21.01
N ASP A 826 -0.71 -2.27 21.89
CA ASP A 826 -1.86 -3.12 21.57
C ASP A 826 -3.07 -2.31 21.09
N SER A 827 -2.99 -0.99 21.10
CA SER A 827 -4.12 -0.16 20.67
C SER A 827 -4.38 -0.41 19.19
N SER A 828 -5.66 -0.47 18.81
CA SER A 828 -6.02 -0.64 17.40
C SER A 828 -5.40 0.47 16.55
N LYS A 829 -5.39 1.73 17.02
CA LYS A 829 -4.73 2.84 16.30
C LYS A 829 -3.26 2.58 16.01
N PHE A 830 -2.50 2.09 16.99
CA PHE A 830 -1.10 1.75 16.81
C PHE A 830 -0.93 0.61 15.80
N HIS A 831 -1.63 -0.52 15.97
CA HIS A 831 -1.59 -1.64 15.01
C HIS A 831 -1.96 -1.22 13.59
N LYS A 832 -3.02 -0.42 13.45
CA LYS A 832 -3.48 0.10 12.17
C LYS A 832 -2.39 0.95 11.54
N SER A 833 -1.82 1.91 12.28
CA SER A 833 -0.74 2.80 11.82
C SER A 833 0.54 2.05 11.43
N MET A 834 0.92 1.03 12.20
CA MET A 834 2.11 0.23 11.93
C MET A 834 1.93 -0.66 10.70
N GLY A 835 0.72 -1.17 10.45
CA GLY A 835 0.39 -1.92 9.24
C GLY A 835 0.58 -1.09 7.97
N GLY A 836 0.23 0.21 7.98
CA GLY A 836 0.56 1.09 6.86
C GLY A 836 2.05 1.43 6.76
N ALA A 837 2.74 1.57 7.89
CA ALA A 837 4.19 1.78 7.89
C ALA A 837 4.93 0.61 7.23
N GLN A 838 4.42 -0.62 7.36
CA GLN A 838 5.00 -1.80 6.74
C GLN A 838 4.92 -1.81 5.22
N GLY A 839 3.88 -1.22 4.62
CA GLY A 839 3.83 -1.03 3.17
C GLY A 839 5.02 -0.23 2.63
N PHE A 840 5.66 0.58 3.48
CA PHE A 840 6.89 1.30 3.14
C PHE A 840 8.18 0.54 3.47
N LEU A 841 8.08 -0.69 3.98
CA LEU A 841 9.23 -1.55 4.22
C LEU A 841 9.49 -2.42 3.01
N HIS A 842 10.76 -2.71 2.81
CA HIS A 842 11.23 -3.57 1.74
C HIS A 842 10.53 -4.94 1.74
N ASP A 843 10.38 -5.57 2.91
CA ASP A 843 9.73 -6.89 3.01
C ASP A 843 8.24 -6.85 2.62
N GLY A 844 7.54 -5.76 2.95
CA GLY A 844 6.17 -5.52 2.50
C GLY A 844 6.12 -5.35 0.98
N CYS A 845 6.95 -4.46 0.43
CA CYS A 845 7.07 -4.29 -1.02
C CYS A 845 7.46 -5.59 -1.75
N ARG A 846 8.34 -6.41 -1.16
CA ARG A 846 8.73 -7.72 -1.70
C ARG A 846 7.52 -8.64 -1.83
N ALA A 847 6.75 -8.79 -0.76
CA ALA A 847 5.57 -9.64 -0.77
C ALA A 847 4.51 -9.12 -1.76
N PHE A 848 4.35 -7.79 -1.85
CA PHE A 848 3.48 -7.17 -2.84
C PHE A 848 3.92 -7.47 -4.27
N TRP A 849 5.16 -7.13 -4.63
CA TRP A 849 5.65 -7.26 -5.99
C TRP A 849 5.79 -8.72 -6.43
N ARG A 850 6.12 -9.64 -5.52
CA ARG A 850 6.12 -11.08 -5.79
C ARG A 850 4.76 -11.58 -6.27
N GLU A 851 3.69 -11.09 -5.65
CA GLU A 851 2.35 -11.67 -5.86
C GLU A 851 1.48 -10.87 -6.84
N ALA A 852 1.83 -9.62 -7.14
CA ALA A 852 1.00 -8.71 -7.93
C ALA A 852 0.93 -9.10 -9.42
N GLN A 853 -0.23 -8.87 -10.05
CA GLN A 853 -0.48 -9.05 -11.48
C GLN A 853 -1.20 -7.81 -12.03
N HIS A 854 -0.82 -7.36 -13.23
CA HIS A 854 -1.39 -6.14 -13.81
C HIS A 854 -1.69 -6.34 -15.30
N LEU A 855 -2.63 -5.55 -15.81
CA LEU A 855 -3.01 -5.56 -17.21
C LEU A 855 -1.85 -5.05 -18.08
N PRO A 856 -1.42 -5.84 -19.07
CA PRO A 856 -0.27 -5.51 -19.91
C PRO A 856 -0.57 -4.44 -20.97
N ASN A 857 -1.84 -4.14 -21.22
CA ASN A 857 -2.28 -3.24 -22.29
C ASN A 857 -2.78 -1.88 -21.76
N VAL A 858 -2.37 -1.50 -20.55
CA VAL A 858 -2.81 -0.25 -19.91
C VAL A 858 -1.60 0.69 -19.76
N PRO A 859 -1.57 1.83 -20.46
CA PRO A 859 -0.47 2.78 -20.38
C PRO A 859 -0.38 3.40 -18.98
N THR A 860 0.85 3.49 -18.48
CA THR A 860 1.19 4.05 -17.17
C THR A 860 2.07 5.27 -17.34
N CYS A 861 1.68 6.35 -16.68
CA CYS A 861 2.43 7.59 -16.59
C CYS A 861 2.93 7.79 -15.17
N THR A 862 4.15 8.30 -15.02
CA THR A 862 4.78 8.50 -13.72
C THR A 862 5.37 9.89 -13.63
N LEU A 863 5.06 10.60 -12.55
CA LEU A 863 5.62 11.91 -12.24
C LEU A 863 6.62 11.79 -11.08
N ARG A 864 7.84 12.27 -11.33
CA ARG A 864 8.94 12.27 -10.36
C ARG A 864 9.36 13.68 -10.02
N GLY A 865 9.66 13.89 -8.75
CA GLY A 865 10.16 15.15 -8.22
C GLY A 865 11.57 15.03 -7.66
N ILE A 866 12.32 16.10 -7.76
CA ILE A 866 13.52 16.35 -6.96
C ILE A 866 13.35 17.71 -6.30
N LEU A 867 13.60 17.75 -4.99
CA LEU A 867 13.64 18.99 -4.24
C LEU A 867 15.04 19.61 -4.30
N GLU A 868 15.09 20.92 -4.21
CA GLU A 868 16.30 21.71 -4.01
C GLU A 868 16.05 22.63 -2.82
N GLU A 869 17.10 23.24 -2.26
CA GLU A 869 16.98 24.11 -1.08
C GLU A 869 15.91 25.21 -1.24
N HIS A 870 15.78 25.76 -2.45
CA HIS A 870 14.82 26.81 -2.77
C HIS A 870 13.39 26.32 -3.06
N THR A 871 13.17 25.01 -3.19
CA THR A 871 11.84 24.39 -3.36
C THR A 871 11.41 23.59 -2.13
N THR A 872 12.26 23.51 -1.11
CA THR A 872 12.00 22.75 0.12
C THR A 872 11.10 23.57 1.04
N PRO A 873 9.88 23.09 1.35
CA PRO A 873 9.08 23.70 2.39
C PRO A 873 9.80 23.63 3.74
N GLU A 874 9.71 24.68 4.56
CA GLU A 874 10.40 24.74 5.86
C GLU A 874 10.02 23.56 6.77
N SER A 875 8.75 23.15 6.72
CA SER A 875 8.24 21.99 7.47
C SER A 875 8.83 20.65 7.05
N LEU A 876 9.39 20.54 5.83
CA LEU A 876 9.99 19.31 5.29
C LEU A 876 11.52 19.32 5.34
N GLU A 877 12.16 20.41 5.77
CA GLU A 877 13.61 20.59 5.72
C GLU A 877 14.35 19.51 6.53
N MET A 878 13.90 19.24 7.75
CA MET A 878 14.47 18.18 8.59
C MET A 878 14.35 16.80 7.94
N LEU A 879 13.16 16.45 7.43
CA LEU A 879 12.93 15.15 6.78
C LEU A 879 13.77 15.00 5.52
N SER A 880 13.80 16.05 4.69
CA SER A 880 14.62 16.12 3.49
C SER A 880 16.10 15.86 3.78
N HIS A 881 16.69 16.61 4.73
CA HIS A 881 18.09 16.41 5.09
C HIS A 881 18.34 15.04 5.70
N MET A 882 17.43 14.54 6.54
CA MET A 882 17.52 13.18 7.06
C MET A 882 17.51 12.14 5.94
N LEU A 883 16.66 12.30 4.92
CA LEU A 883 16.60 11.40 3.78
C LEU A 883 17.90 11.44 2.98
N THR A 884 18.42 12.63 2.70
CA THR A 884 19.71 12.80 2.00
C THR A 884 20.83 12.05 2.72
N LYS A 885 20.87 12.12 4.06
CA LYS A 885 21.88 11.41 4.87
C LYS A 885 21.63 9.90 4.91
N GLN A 886 20.37 9.47 4.89
CA GLN A 886 19.98 8.05 4.90
C GLN A 886 20.25 7.37 3.55
N SER A 887 19.96 8.06 2.43
CA SER A 887 20.15 7.56 1.07
C SER A 887 21.56 7.78 0.54
N GLY A 888 22.31 8.74 1.12
CA GLY A 888 23.56 9.23 0.57
C GLY A 888 23.39 10.08 -0.71
N SER A 889 22.17 10.51 -1.02
CA SER A 889 21.81 11.20 -2.27
C SER A 889 20.71 12.23 -2.05
N ALA A 890 20.89 13.43 -2.59
CA ALA A 890 19.87 14.50 -2.57
C ALA A 890 18.79 14.34 -3.66
N LEU A 891 18.85 13.27 -4.48
CA LEU A 891 17.91 13.05 -5.59
C LEU A 891 16.59 12.44 -5.09
N HIS A 892 15.83 13.21 -4.32
CA HIS A 892 14.55 12.79 -3.77
C HIS A 892 13.55 13.95 -3.70
N ASP A 893 12.28 13.64 -3.54
CA ASP A 893 11.20 14.63 -3.44
C ASP A 893 10.86 15.05 -2.01
N SER A 894 11.57 14.50 -1.01
CA SER A 894 11.51 14.71 0.46
C SER A 894 11.04 13.46 1.18
N GLN A 895 10.49 12.48 0.46
CA GLN A 895 10.02 11.22 1.04
C GLN A 895 10.49 10.00 0.25
N VAL A 896 10.55 10.11 -1.08
CA VAL A 896 10.90 9.01 -1.98
C VAL A 896 12.08 9.42 -2.86
N HIS A 897 13.04 8.51 -3.00
CA HIS A 897 14.16 8.71 -3.90
C HIS A 897 13.71 8.62 -5.36
N ALA A 898 14.32 9.40 -6.25
CA ALA A 898 13.89 9.51 -7.65
C ALA A 898 14.00 8.18 -8.42
N SER A 899 14.88 7.26 -8.00
CA SER A 899 14.97 5.89 -8.54
C SER A 899 13.80 5.00 -8.11
N ASP A 900 13.24 5.24 -6.93
CA ASP A 900 12.19 4.43 -6.33
C ASP A 900 10.79 4.92 -6.75
N ALA A 901 10.71 6.20 -7.13
CA ALA A 901 9.51 6.90 -7.58
C ALA A 901 9.06 6.49 -9.01
N VAL A 902 9.18 5.21 -9.36
CA VAL A 902 8.75 4.62 -10.63
C VAL A 902 7.51 3.73 -10.46
N GLY A 903 6.88 3.34 -11.57
CA GLY A 903 5.65 2.55 -11.60
C GLY A 903 5.81 1.03 -11.61
N TYR A 904 7.01 0.51 -11.44
CA TYR A 904 7.36 -0.91 -11.54
C TYR A 904 8.35 -1.30 -10.43
N PRO A 905 8.51 -2.60 -10.11
CA PRO A 905 9.43 -3.04 -9.08
C PRO A 905 10.89 -2.79 -9.46
N VAL A 906 11.62 -2.10 -8.58
CA VAL A 906 13.06 -1.82 -8.75
C VAL A 906 13.93 -2.91 -8.12
N TYR A 907 13.46 -3.49 -7.01
CA TYR A 907 14.24 -4.45 -6.21
C TYR A 907 13.82 -5.90 -6.38
N HIS A 908 12.66 -6.16 -6.99
CA HIS A 908 12.06 -7.50 -7.10
C HIS A 908 11.64 -7.77 -8.56
N HIS A 909 12.58 -8.25 -9.36
CA HIS A 909 12.34 -8.45 -10.79
C HIS A 909 11.62 -9.78 -11.03
N ASN A 910 10.46 -9.69 -11.66
CA ASN A 910 9.66 -10.82 -12.11
C ASN A 910 8.91 -10.48 -13.40
N ARG A 911 8.14 -11.41 -13.94
CA ARG A 911 7.40 -11.25 -15.19
C ARG A 911 6.39 -10.10 -15.10
N ASN A 912 5.63 -10.01 -14.01
CA ASN A 912 4.59 -9.00 -13.87
C ASN A 912 5.17 -7.60 -13.66
N GLY A 913 6.33 -7.50 -13.00
CA GLY A 913 7.12 -6.28 -12.89
C GLY A 913 7.61 -5.79 -14.25
N ARG A 914 8.13 -6.69 -15.09
CA ARG A 914 8.54 -6.39 -16.47
C ARG A 914 7.36 -5.94 -17.35
N ILE A 915 6.16 -6.47 -17.11
CA ILE A 915 4.93 -5.97 -17.76
C ILE A 915 4.67 -4.51 -17.39
N LEU A 916 4.72 -4.16 -16.10
CA LEU A 916 4.53 -2.76 -15.68
C LEU A 916 5.62 -1.84 -16.21
N GLU A 917 6.88 -2.29 -16.23
CA GLU A 917 7.99 -1.55 -16.80
C GLU A 917 7.76 -1.24 -18.30
N GLN A 918 7.23 -2.20 -19.06
CA GLN A 918 6.82 -1.99 -20.45
C GLN A 918 5.63 -1.03 -20.58
N CYS A 919 4.69 -1.10 -19.64
CA CYS A 919 3.53 -0.22 -19.59
C CYS A 919 3.89 1.22 -19.22
N GLU A 920 5.02 1.45 -18.56
CA GLU A 920 5.50 2.79 -18.20
C GLU A 920 6.05 3.51 -19.44
N ILE A 921 5.15 4.22 -20.13
CA ILE A 921 5.46 4.97 -21.35
C ILE A 921 5.45 6.49 -21.14
N GLY A 922 4.84 6.95 -20.05
CA GLY A 922 4.75 8.35 -19.65
C GLY A 922 5.66 8.70 -18.50
N ALA A 923 6.88 8.14 -18.45
CA ALA A 923 7.91 8.58 -17.50
C ALA A 923 8.32 10.02 -17.86
N GLY A 924 7.67 11.00 -17.23
CA GLY A 924 7.91 12.41 -17.50
C GLY A 924 9.34 12.83 -17.16
N ALA A 925 9.75 13.95 -17.73
CA ALA A 925 10.98 14.62 -17.31
C ALA A 925 10.94 14.92 -15.81
N ILE A 926 12.08 14.79 -15.12
CA ILE A 926 12.13 14.98 -13.66
C ILE A 926 11.92 16.46 -13.34
N GLN A 927 10.97 16.74 -12.44
CA GLN A 927 10.56 18.11 -12.14
C GLN A 927 11.18 18.60 -10.82
N ARG A 928 11.47 19.90 -10.74
CA ARG A 928 11.76 20.57 -9.47
C ARG A 928 10.48 20.72 -8.68
N THR A 929 10.28 19.84 -7.71
CA THR A 929 9.07 19.81 -6.90
C THR A 929 9.29 18.91 -5.69
N HIS A 930 8.54 19.15 -4.63
CA HIS A 930 8.55 18.31 -3.43
C HIS A 930 7.33 17.36 -3.42
N HIS A 931 7.38 16.35 -2.55
CA HIS A 931 6.38 15.29 -2.44
C HIS A 931 4.99 15.86 -2.16
N TRP A 932 4.91 16.89 -1.31
CA TRP A 932 3.64 17.52 -0.89
C TRP A 932 3.10 18.54 -1.88
N SER A 933 3.65 18.62 -3.10
CA SER A 933 3.17 19.57 -4.10
C SER A 933 1.71 19.36 -4.52
N PRO A 934 1.06 18.19 -4.34
CA PRO A 934 -0.39 18.07 -4.55
C PRO A 934 -1.25 18.73 -3.45
N LEU A 935 -0.71 18.95 -2.23
CA LEU A 935 -1.44 19.44 -1.06
C LEU A 935 -1.61 20.97 -1.05
N LYS A 936 -2.74 21.49 -0.56
CA LYS A 936 -2.96 22.94 -0.40
C LYS A 936 -3.60 23.27 0.94
N GLU A 937 -4.86 22.90 1.14
CA GLU A 937 -5.59 23.20 2.38
C GLU A 937 -5.04 22.35 3.55
N GLU A 938 -4.58 21.13 3.26
CA GLU A 938 -4.07 20.18 4.24
C GLU A 938 -2.78 20.65 4.92
N VAL A 939 -2.03 21.53 4.26
CA VAL A 939 -0.70 22.01 4.72
C VAL A 939 -0.74 23.44 5.24
N GLU A 940 -1.91 24.08 5.25
CA GLU A 940 -2.02 25.48 5.64
C GLU A 940 -1.63 25.70 7.11
N PHE A 941 -1.94 24.74 7.99
CA PHE A 941 -1.63 24.84 9.43
C PHE A 941 -0.13 24.80 9.77
N ILE A 942 0.71 24.33 8.84
CA ILE A 942 2.17 24.28 8.98
C ILE A 942 2.89 25.24 8.05
N ARG A 943 2.15 25.95 7.21
CA ARG A 943 2.71 26.84 6.20
C ARG A 943 3.35 28.04 6.89
N THR A 944 4.64 28.25 6.66
CA THR A 944 5.38 29.35 7.26
C THR A 944 5.37 30.59 6.36
N SER A 945 5.75 31.75 6.90
CA SER A 945 5.98 32.94 6.07
C SER A 945 7.04 32.70 4.99
N ARG A 946 8.05 31.87 5.27
CA ARG A 946 9.06 31.46 4.28
C ARG A 946 8.43 30.65 3.15
N ASP A 947 7.47 29.78 3.46
CA ASP A 947 6.75 28.98 2.44
C ASP A 947 5.81 29.85 1.60
N HIS A 948 5.23 30.90 2.17
CA HIS A 948 4.54 31.94 1.38
C HIS A 948 5.52 32.69 0.48
N ASP A 949 6.66 33.12 1.03
CA ASP A 949 7.67 33.85 0.26
C ASP A 949 8.20 32.99 -0.89
N LEU A 950 8.49 31.71 -0.66
CA LEU A 950 8.98 30.78 -1.68
C LEU A 950 7.86 30.21 -2.57
N ALA A 951 6.59 30.46 -2.22
CA ALA A 951 5.42 29.87 -2.86
C ALA A 951 5.50 28.33 -2.91
N SER A 952 6.05 27.70 -1.88
CA SER A 952 6.42 26.27 -1.89
C SER A 952 5.22 25.38 -2.25
N PHE A 953 4.02 25.70 -1.74
CA PHE A 953 2.80 24.91 -1.95
C PHE A 953 1.88 25.40 -3.09
N ASP A 954 2.17 26.56 -3.71
CA ASP A 954 1.31 27.20 -4.73
C ASP A 954 1.63 26.71 -6.16
N CYS A 955 2.04 25.46 -6.30
CA CYS A 955 2.43 24.94 -7.60
C CYS A 955 1.23 24.76 -8.55
N ALA A 956 1.50 24.76 -9.86
CA ALA A 956 0.50 24.50 -10.90
C ALA A 956 -0.08 23.08 -10.77
N LYS A 957 -1.20 22.91 -10.06
CA LYS A 957 -1.78 21.58 -9.75
C LYS A 957 -2.29 20.85 -11.00
N ASP A 958 -2.72 21.59 -12.03
CA ASP A 958 -3.22 20.98 -13.27
C ASP A 958 -2.16 20.12 -13.96
N ARG A 959 -0.87 20.46 -13.80
CA ARG A 959 0.27 19.70 -14.38
C ARG A 959 0.33 18.25 -13.89
N HIS A 960 -0.31 17.93 -12.76
CA HIS A 960 -0.33 16.58 -12.20
C HIS A 960 -1.39 15.68 -12.85
N ILE A 961 -2.42 16.25 -13.51
CA ILE A 961 -3.58 15.48 -14.00
C ILE A 961 -3.84 15.73 -15.49
N PHE A 962 -3.90 16.99 -15.93
CA PHE A 962 -4.28 17.34 -17.31
C PHE A 962 -3.38 16.68 -18.36
N PRO A 963 -2.03 16.68 -18.22
CA PRO A 963 -1.16 16.07 -19.22
C PRO A 963 -1.41 14.58 -19.40
N TRP A 964 -1.75 13.88 -18.33
CA TRP A 964 -2.08 12.46 -18.34
C TRP A 964 -3.40 12.17 -19.05
N VAL A 965 -4.46 12.91 -18.72
CA VAL A 965 -5.77 12.72 -19.35
C VAL A 965 -5.68 13.10 -20.84
N ASP A 966 -5.11 14.25 -21.14
CA ASP A 966 -5.04 14.76 -22.51
C ASP A 966 -4.13 13.86 -23.39
N VAL A 967 -3.01 13.33 -22.88
CA VAL A 967 -2.16 12.43 -23.71
C VAL A 967 -2.87 11.12 -24.02
N ASN A 968 -3.64 10.58 -23.08
CA ASN A 968 -4.40 9.35 -23.31
C ASN A 968 -5.58 9.58 -24.27
N ALA A 969 -6.14 10.79 -24.31
CA ALA A 969 -7.12 11.18 -25.32
C ALA A 969 -6.50 11.31 -26.73
N ARG A 970 -5.28 11.86 -26.85
CA ARG A 970 -4.56 11.98 -28.15
C ARG A 970 -4.40 10.64 -28.85
N PHE A 971 -4.08 9.60 -28.08
CA PHE A 971 -3.79 8.27 -28.59
C PHE A 971 -5.00 7.33 -28.53
N GLY A 972 -6.19 7.88 -28.26
CA GLY A 972 -7.47 7.18 -28.31
C GLY A 972 -7.78 6.27 -27.12
N PHE A 973 -6.90 6.14 -26.12
CA PHE A 973 -7.18 5.38 -24.89
C PHE A 973 -8.41 5.93 -24.17
N ILE A 974 -8.58 7.25 -24.26
CA ILE A 974 -9.77 7.98 -23.83
C ILE A 974 -10.47 8.47 -25.09
N LYS A 975 -11.75 8.14 -25.24
CA LYS A 975 -12.56 8.57 -26.38
C LYS A 975 -13.21 9.92 -26.09
N TYR A 976 -13.39 10.71 -27.13
CA TYR A 976 -14.25 11.88 -27.08
C TYR A 976 -15.71 11.42 -27.05
N THR A 977 -16.57 12.09 -26.29
CA THR A 977 -18.01 11.85 -26.37
C THR A 977 -18.49 12.22 -27.77
N ASN A 978 -19.10 11.28 -28.49
CA ASN A 978 -19.81 11.62 -29.71
C ASN A 978 -20.90 12.62 -29.34
N ASN A 979 -20.70 13.90 -29.65
CA ASN A 979 -21.79 14.86 -29.56
C ASN A 979 -22.89 14.33 -30.48
N SER A 980 -23.96 13.78 -29.92
CA SER A 980 -25.23 13.50 -30.60
C SER A 980 -25.96 14.80 -31.00
N GLY A 981 -25.18 15.80 -31.41
CA GLY A 981 -25.57 17.12 -31.86
C GLY A 981 -24.68 17.58 -33.02
N SER A 982 -23.92 16.68 -33.66
CA SER A 982 -23.57 16.92 -35.07
C SER A 982 -24.88 17.01 -35.83
N VAL A 983 -25.17 18.21 -36.32
CA VAL A 983 -26.20 18.49 -37.33
C VAL A 983 -26.21 17.31 -38.31
N PRO A 984 -27.36 16.67 -38.58
CA PRO A 984 -27.41 15.60 -39.58
C PRO A 984 -26.74 16.11 -40.85
N SER A 985 -25.81 15.33 -41.40
CA SER A 985 -25.28 15.60 -42.74
C SER A 985 -26.46 15.77 -43.67
N GLU A 986 -26.43 16.79 -44.56
CA GLU A 986 -27.48 17.04 -45.55
C GLU A 986 -27.81 15.79 -46.41
N ASP A 987 -26.92 14.79 -46.41
CA ASP A 987 -27.11 13.50 -47.08
C ASP A 987 -28.17 12.57 -46.42
N ASP A 988 -28.60 12.83 -45.18
CA ASP A 988 -29.63 12.01 -44.51
C ASP A 988 -31.07 12.44 -44.86
N TYR A 989 -31.26 13.45 -45.72
CA TYR A 989 -32.58 13.95 -46.14
C TYR A 989 -33.08 13.44 -47.51
N GLU A 990 -32.30 12.66 -48.27
CA GLU A 990 -32.72 12.22 -49.62
C GLU A 990 -33.34 10.82 -49.72
N GLU A 991 -33.39 10.01 -48.66
CA GLU A 991 -34.17 8.75 -48.67
C GLU A 991 -35.47 8.89 -47.88
N GLY A 992 -36.39 9.71 -48.39
CA GLY A 992 -37.69 9.91 -47.75
C GLY A 992 -38.66 10.85 -48.47
N ILE A 993 -38.76 10.79 -49.81
CA ILE A 993 -39.92 11.29 -50.59
C ILE A 993 -40.32 10.24 -51.63
#